data_AF-A0AAE3VJG8-F1
#
_entry.id   AF-A0AAE3VJG8-F1
#
_cell.length_a   1.000
_cell.length_b   1.000
_cell.length_c   1.000
_cell.angle_alpha   90.00
_cell.angle_beta   90.00
_cell.angle_gamma   90.00
#
_symmetry.space_group_name_H-M   'P 1'
#
loop_
_entity.id
_entity.type
_entity.pdbx_description
1 polymer ?
#
loop_
_entity_poly.entity_id
_entity_poly.type
_entity_poly.pdbx_seq_one_letter_code
_entity_poly.pdbx_strand_id
1 'polypeptide(L)'
;MAMYDGWSNYDNALTFQAASDALTLEVVAEHRWDSSLERLVTGLAPAQEYSFLAQVETSRGGLVYLQVKRYKDGKEISRKSSKRNWRRKESLQVDFTPGEADRIQLLIRTPTSKDYFGATAKITAMTLKKFAPPQPAELPRFEIVPGYQVASLYLNHLLAEKPEEFSSSVQYRVQGSEQWLDALPMVYIWKEQRTAASILKLQENTAYDVRISFTDKGQEGKVAGRFHTLTPAVPIAKTIELGPDNFHGSLDISAEGAPDGYIRYVAKPGFVLQGDMASGNAITITGARYVILEGLTILGAKVNGISILGSEWIQIRNCDIAGFARVGVQRPDINGTYYENDRRLNNDAGIRIMGSNNVLLEGNYIHDPRGTANSWFHSHPAGPNAVYVGECTAVAIRYNDFVGCDAHRWNDVIEGAGNGSRSGSIYQDAEVCGNYLAFGNDDGIELDGGQSNARFFYNKSEGLLCGVSTAPCLIGPSYLYQNLICDLGDVYGLSGASVKNVYSDPGKGTIFFFNNTIAGPGGGFSSYSGGSEANDMLNGPLKGYARNNVIASTGGPMSSALFTHFRSDFDYSLIGRPGDNETAAKRLREQYGQEMNSVAAPAQFVAEDRADYRLQENSPGWQAGYALPNVMPQATPNMGAYQPGGIDALPYRPLSLQTDTQRLQFTWTPEGIAPQRVELSLREPGEAVSFTIRKNDSLDFLQVEPTAGVVTYGQPLTLNVRIDAAKIPFAKQNSGSFLVRTANGLSRPVSVYVDATAHRALAERDRAQGVIRADVKAQDDGSYVLRFNVPQDGSYYLFAHFTARPSSSIKESYNGQSERAQLYCSRGSRPLWALVGRNSYSGQANRPRKLTAGVHEFVIGAWSRNGTLPSISAAALAEDHNAFALSPFVE
;
A
#
# COMPACT_ATOMS: atom_id res chain seq x y z
N MET A 1 9.67 23.95 36.21
CA MET A 1 10.74 23.42 37.08
C MET A 1 11.63 22.52 36.26
N ALA A 2 12.96 22.59 36.43
CA ALA A 2 13.84 21.50 35.97
C ALA A 2 13.54 20.26 36.84
N MET A 3 13.47 19.08 36.22
CA MET A 3 12.86 17.91 36.85
C MET A 3 13.76 16.67 36.88
N TYR A 4 14.97 16.73 37.43
CA TYR A 4 15.87 15.55 37.41
C TYR A 4 15.73 14.61 38.62
N ASP A 5 15.13 15.05 39.73
CA ASP A 5 14.88 14.22 40.91
C ASP A 5 13.47 13.58 40.94
N GLY A 6 13.27 12.57 41.78
CA GLY A 6 11.93 11.99 42.04
C GLY A 6 11.38 11.11 40.90
N TRP A 7 12.27 10.60 40.04
CA TRP A 7 11.95 9.57 39.06
C TRP A 7 12.14 8.19 39.68
N SER A 8 11.19 7.31 39.39
CA SER A 8 11.24 5.91 39.78
C SER A 8 11.17 5.05 38.53
N ASN A 9 11.91 3.95 38.54
CA ASN A 9 11.82 2.98 37.46
C ASN A 9 10.57 2.12 37.67
N TYR A 10 9.75 2.01 36.62
CA TYR A 10 8.54 1.21 36.68
C TYR A 10 8.84 -0.30 36.75
N ASP A 11 9.90 -0.73 36.07
CA ASP A 11 10.30 -2.13 35.95
C ASP A 11 11.82 -2.28 36.00
N ASN A 12 12.32 -3.50 35.76
CA ASN A 12 13.77 -3.79 35.75
C ASN A 12 14.35 -3.84 34.32
N ALA A 13 13.62 -3.36 33.31
CA ALA A 13 14.08 -3.35 31.92
C ALA A 13 14.94 -2.15 31.56
N LEU A 14 14.98 -1.14 32.43
CA LEU A 14 15.89 0.00 32.34
C LEU A 14 16.87 0.02 33.51
N THR A 15 18.07 0.51 33.27
CA THR A 15 18.88 1.14 34.32
C THR A 15 18.91 2.63 34.07
N PHE A 16 18.88 3.45 35.13
CA PHE A 16 19.00 4.89 34.97
C PHE A 16 19.87 5.52 36.06
N GLN A 17 20.49 6.63 35.71
CA GLN A 17 21.23 7.49 36.63
C GLN A 17 20.72 8.92 36.50
N ALA A 18 20.42 9.53 37.64
CA ALA A 18 20.05 10.93 37.72
C ALA A 18 21.25 11.79 38.11
N ALA A 19 21.54 12.79 37.30
CA ALA A 19 22.47 13.87 37.59
C ALA A 19 21.70 15.19 37.74
N SER A 20 22.37 16.23 38.23
CA SER A 20 21.76 17.54 38.47
C SER A 20 21.18 18.21 37.21
N ASP A 21 21.63 17.81 36.02
CA ASP A 21 21.30 18.41 34.73
C ASP A 21 20.83 17.41 33.66
N ALA A 22 20.80 16.10 33.98
CA ALA A 22 20.43 15.06 33.03
C ALA A 22 19.90 13.79 33.72
N LEU A 23 19.03 13.06 33.03
CA LEU A 23 18.82 11.63 33.27
C LEU A 23 19.53 10.85 32.18
N THR A 24 20.26 9.81 32.54
CA THR A 24 20.76 8.81 31.58
C THR A 24 20.05 7.50 31.82
N LEU A 25 19.61 6.85 30.74
CA LEU A 25 18.98 5.54 30.80
C LEU A 25 19.63 4.59 29.79
N GLU A 26 19.57 3.30 30.11
CA GLU A 26 20.00 2.19 29.26
C GLU A 26 18.95 1.08 29.33
N VAL A 27 18.63 0.49 28.18
CA VAL A 27 17.74 -0.67 28.10
C VAL A 27 18.55 -1.94 28.36
N VAL A 28 18.25 -2.63 29.46
CA VAL A 28 19.03 -3.79 29.92
C VAL A 28 18.25 -5.11 29.89
N ALA A 29 16.92 -5.06 29.76
CA ALA A 29 16.10 -6.25 29.64
C ALA A 29 14.82 -6.00 28.84
N GLU A 30 14.11 -7.09 28.52
CA GLU A 30 12.83 -7.04 27.84
C GLU A 30 11.71 -6.85 28.86
N HIS A 31 10.71 -6.06 28.50
CA HIS A 31 9.47 -5.97 29.25
C HIS A 31 8.29 -6.16 28.30
N ARG A 32 7.17 -6.70 28.80
CA ARG A 32 5.97 -6.97 28.00
C ARG A 32 5.41 -5.71 27.32
N TRP A 33 5.69 -4.55 27.91
CA TRP A 33 5.31 -3.23 27.42
C TRP A 33 6.57 -2.35 27.34
N ASP A 34 6.49 -1.22 26.65
CA ASP A 34 7.51 -0.18 26.80
C ASP A 34 7.70 0.13 28.29
N SER A 35 8.96 0.18 28.73
CA SER A 35 9.31 0.54 30.10
C SER A 35 9.11 2.04 30.32
N SER A 36 9.09 2.45 31.58
CA SER A 36 9.03 3.85 31.95
C SER A 36 9.93 4.20 33.12
N LEU A 37 10.57 5.36 33.02
CA LEU A 37 10.81 6.18 34.21
C LEU A 37 9.54 6.98 34.48
N GLU A 38 9.11 7.01 35.74
CA GLU A 38 7.85 7.60 36.17
C GLU A 38 8.05 8.63 37.26
N ARG A 39 7.33 9.75 37.16
CA ARG A 39 7.27 10.78 38.19
C ARG A 39 5.83 11.22 38.41
N LEU A 40 5.40 11.23 39.67
CA LEU A 40 4.08 11.71 40.06
C LEU A 40 4.09 13.22 40.31
N VAL A 41 3.02 13.87 39.88
CA VAL A 41 2.77 15.30 40.06
C VAL A 41 1.32 15.50 40.52
N THR A 42 1.14 16.27 41.58
CA THR A 42 -0.16 16.65 42.15
C THR A 42 -0.28 18.17 42.25
N GLY A 43 -1.49 18.68 42.50
CA GLY A 43 -1.71 20.10 42.76
C GLY A 43 -1.62 21.01 41.53
N LEU A 44 -1.74 20.47 40.31
CA LEU A 44 -1.82 21.28 39.10
C LEU A 44 -3.22 21.90 38.97
N ALA A 45 -3.28 23.17 38.55
CA ALA A 45 -4.57 23.86 38.35
C ALA A 45 -5.43 23.15 37.27
N PRO A 46 -6.69 22.78 37.55
CA PRO A 46 -7.55 21.98 36.67
C PRO A 46 -7.73 22.54 35.25
N ALA A 47 -7.94 23.85 35.13
CA ALA A 47 -8.21 24.53 33.85
C ALA A 47 -6.94 25.02 33.14
N GLN A 48 -5.76 24.85 33.74
CA GLN A 48 -4.50 25.30 33.18
C GLN A 48 -3.89 24.19 32.33
N GLU A 49 -3.55 24.47 31.08
CA GLU A 49 -2.75 23.56 30.26
C GLU A 49 -1.27 23.62 30.66
N TYR A 50 -0.59 22.48 30.59
CA TYR A 50 0.82 22.30 30.92
C TYR A 50 1.55 21.58 29.78
N SER A 51 2.83 21.87 29.62
CA SER A 51 3.75 21.15 28.73
C SER A 51 4.76 20.37 29.55
N PHE A 52 4.90 19.08 29.26
CA PHE A 52 6.02 18.26 29.68
C PHE A 52 7.01 18.14 28.52
N LEU A 53 8.21 18.71 28.68
CA LEU A 53 9.24 18.77 27.64
C LEU A 53 10.54 18.12 28.08
N ALA A 54 11.29 17.59 27.11
CA ALA A 54 12.67 17.20 27.30
C ALA A 54 13.46 17.27 25.98
N GLN A 55 14.75 17.55 26.08
CA GLN A 55 15.71 17.27 25.01
C GLN A 55 16.23 15.85 25.21
N VAL A 56 16.31 15.08 24.13
CA VAL A 56 16.81 13.72 24.19
C VAL A 56 17.98 13.56 23.23
N GLU A 57 19.03 12.92 23.71
CA GLU A 57 20.16 12.45 22.93
C GLU A 57 20.24 10.94 23.07
N THR A 58 20.09 10.18 21.98
CA THR A 58 19.98 8.72 22.01
C THR A 58 21.00 8.05 21.12
N SER A 59 21.39 6.83 21.50
CA SER A 59 22.29 5.99 20.68
C SER A 59 21.63 5.55 19.36
N ARG A 60 20.28 5.49 19.34
CA ARG A 60 19.49 5.18 18.14
C ARG A 60 18.15 5.92 18.11
N GLY A 61 17.63 6.15 16.90
CA GLY A 61 16.30 6.72 16.69
C GLY A 61 15.18 5.76 17.15
N GLY A 62 14.06 6.33 17.58
CA GLY A 62 12.88 5.62 18.06
C GLY A 62 12.93 5.19 19.53
N LEU A 63 13.98 5.54 20.27
CA LEU A 63 14.26 5.01 21.61
C LEU A 63 13.41 5.65 22.71
N VAL A 64 13.11 6.95 22.63
CA VAL A 64 12.43 7.68 23.71
C VAL A 64 11.19 8.39 23.17
N TYR A 65 10.10 8.32 23.94
CA TYR A 65 8.99 9.25 23.85
C TYR A 65 8.53 9.67 25.24
N LEU A 66 7.87 10.82 25.34
CA LEU A 66 7.27 11.31 26.58
C LEU A 66 5.80 10.87 26.64
N GLN A 67 5.28 10.61 27.83
CA GLN A 67 3.86 10.32 28.04
C GLN A 67 3.37 10.96 29.33
N VAL A 68 2.09 11.35 29.32
CA VAL A 68 1.37 11.85 30.48
C VAL A 68 0.11 11.02 30.67
N LYS A 69 -0.11 10.53 31.89
CA LYS A 69 -1.35 9.87 32.30
C LYS A 69 -2.06 10.70 33.35
N ARG A 70 -3.38 10.76 33.24
CA ARG A 70 -4.29 11.46 34.16
C ARG A 70 -5.06 10.44 34.98
N TYR A 71 -5.15 10.65 36.28
CA TYR A 71 -5.85 9.80 37.22
C TYR A 71 -6.91 10.57 38.00
N LYS A 72 -7.99 9.86 38.34
CA LYS A 72 -9.03 10.31 39.26
C LYS A 72 -9.39 9.15 40.18
N ASP A 73 -9.31 9.36 41.49
CA ASP A 73 -9.66 8.38 42.52
C ASP A 73 -8.95 7.03 42.31
N GLY A 74 -7.68 7.09 41.91
CA GLY A 74 -6.82 5.91 41.65
C GLY A 74 -7.00 5.26 40.27
N LYS A 75 -8.01 5.63 39.49
CA LYS A 75 -8.26 5.09 38.14
C LYS A 75 -7.67 6.00 37.07
N GLU A 76 -7.04 5.41 36.06
CA GLU A 76 -6.58 6.16 34.87
C GLU A 76 -7.80 6.61 34.06
N ILE A 77 -7.87 7.91 33.76
CA ILE A 77 -8.96 8.51 32.99
C ILE A 77 -8.54 8.91 31.56
N SER A 78 -7.26 9.19 31.33
CA SER A 78 -6.72 9.43 29.99
C SER A 78 -5.19 9.35 29.95
N ARG A 79 -4.66 9.19 28.73
CA ARG A 79 -3.23 9.21 28.42
C ARG A 79 -2.94 9.97 27.14
N LYS A 80 -1.78 10.63 27.07
CA LYS A 80 -1.29 11.31 25.87
C LYS A 80 0.23 11.12 25.75
N SER A 81 0.74 10.93 24.55
CA SER A 81 2.16 10.67 24.28
C SER A 81 2.70 11.64 23.24
N SER A 82 4.01 11.90 23.28
CA SER A 82 4.72 12.59 22.20
C SER A 82 5.01 11.60 21.06
N LYS A 83 5.49 12.11 19.93
CA LYS A 83 6.24 11.29 18.98
C LYS A 83 7.49 10.68 19.64
N ARG A 84 8.03 9.63 19.03
CA ARG A 84 9.35 9.10 19.37
C ARG A 84 10.43 10.02 18.79
N ASN A 85 11.62 9.98 19.38
CA ASN A 85 12.76 10.70 18.84
C ASN A 85 13.38 9.91 17.68
N TRP A 86 12.96 10.15 16.44
CA TRP A 86 13.55 9.46 15.30
C TRP A 86 14.98 9.94 15.02
N ARG A 87 15.30 11.16 15.46
CA ARG A 87 16.67 11.70 15.43
C ARG A 87 17.41 11.33 16.71
N ARG A 88 18.72 11.12 16.59
CA ARG A 88 19.60 10.92 17.76
C ARG A 88 19.60 12.13 18.69
N LYS A 89 19.25 13.33 18.22
CA LYS A 89 19.06 14.53 19.05
C LYS A 89 17.74 15.18 18.69
N GLU A 90 16.82 15.30 19.66
CA GLU A 90 15.48 15.84 19.39
C GLU A 90 14.83 16.45 20.64
N SER A 91 13.94 17.43 20.42
CA SER A 91 13.06 17.96 21.47
C SER A 91 11.73 17.21 21.46
N LEU A 92 11.32 16.70 22.62
CA LEU A 92 10.04 16.02 22.81
C LEU A 92 9.13 16.85 23.72
N GLN A 93 7.82 16.81 23.46
CA GLN A 93 6.82 17.56 24.20
C GLN A 93 5.49 16.81 24.27
N VAL A 94 4.83 16.86 25.43
CA VAL A 94 3.44 16.43 25.66
C VAL A 94 2.68 17.54 26.37
N ASP A 95 1.68 18.09 25.68
CA ASP A 95 0.79 19.10 26.24
C ASP A 95 -0.47 18.44 26.81
N PHE A 96 -0.90 18.85 28.00
CA PHE A 96 -2.05 18.27 28.68
C PHE A 96 -2.73 19.26 29.62
N THR A 97 -4.04 19.09 29.79
CA THR A 97 -4.84 19.79 30.79
C THR A 97 -5.22 18.81 31.91
N PRO A 98 -4.96 19.11 33.19
CA PRO A 98 -5.31 18.21 34.29
C PRO A 98 -6.81 17.90 34.34
N GLY A 99 -7.67 18.90 34.11
CA GLY A 99 -9.13 18.74 34.16
C GLY A 99 -9.58 18.18 35.50
N GLU A 100 -10.42 17.14 35.47
CA GLU A 100 -10.90 16.45 36.68
C GLU A 100 -9.85 15.57 37.39
N ALA A 101 -8.62 15.48 36.86
CA ALA A 101 -7.59 14.61 37.44
C ALA A 101 -7.10 15.15 38.79
N ASP A 102 -7.03 14.27 39.79
CA ASP A 102 -6.40 14.56 41.10
C ASP A 102 -4.90 14.25 41.10
N ARG A 103 -4.44 13.44 40.13
CA ARG A 103 -3.05 13.00 40.01
C ARG A 103 -2.62 12.90 38.56
N ILE A 104 -1.41 13.38 38.29
CA ILE A 104 -0.73 13.28 37.00
C ILE A 104 0.50 12.39 37.14
N GLN A 105 0.72 11.53 36.17
CA GLN A 105 1.95 10.74 36.04
C GLN A 105 2.67 11.18 34.77
N LEU A 106 3.90 11.65 34.91
CA LEU A 106 4.81 11.94 33.81
C LEU A 106 5.68 10.71 33.56
N LEU A 107 5.86 10.33 32.31
CA LEU A 107 6.61 9.14 31.93
C LEU A 107 7.62 9.47 30.83
N ILE A 108 8.86 9.01 31.00
CA ILE A 108 9.83 8.84 29.91
C ILE A 108 9.72 7.38 29.51
N ARG A 109 9.24 7.15 28.29
CA ARG A 109 8.91 5.81 27.80
C ARG A 109 9.96 5.33 26.83
N THR A 110 10.33 4.07 26.99
CA THR A 110 11.39 3.44 26.21
C THR A 110 10.92 2.08 25.72
N PRO A 111 10.90 1.81 24.40
CA PRO A 111 10.68 0.47 23.90
C PRO A 111 11.79 -0.46 24.38
N THR A 112 11.41 -1.66 24.79
CA THR A 112 12.33 -2.64 25.41
C THR A 112 12.43 -3.94 24.61
N SER A 113 11.99 -3.97 23.35
CA SER A 113 12.26 -5.15 22.50
C SER A 113 13.77 -5.38 22.36
N LYS A 114 14.20 -6.63 22.12
CA LYS A 114 15.64 -6.99 21.98
C LYS A 114 16.44 -6.03 21.11
N ASP A 115 15.84 -5.45 20.09
CA ASP A 115 16.50 -4.49 19.21
C ASP A 115 17.09 -3.30 19.98
N TYR A 116 16.48 -2.89 21.10
CA TYR A 116 16.90 -1.75 21.90
C TYR A 116 17.87 -2.11 23.02
N PHE A 117 18.26 -3.37 23.22
CA PHE A 117 19.18 -3.74 24.30
C PHE A 117 20.54 -3.02 24.17
N GLY A 118 21.02 -2.48 25.29
CA GLY A 118 22.21 -1.63 25.35
C GLY A 118 22.02 -0.23 24.75
N ALA A 119 20.82 0.11 24.24
CA ALA A 119 20.57 1.44 23.74
C ALA A 119 20.47 2.43 24.90
N THR A 120 21.13 3.58 24.74
CA THR A 120 21.22 4.60 25.78
C THR A 120 20.51 5.88 25.36
N ALA A 121 19.93 6.59 26.33
CA ALA A 121 19.43 7.93 26.15
C ALA A 121 19.93 8.85 27.26
N LYS A 122 20.31 10.07 26.89
CA LYS A 122 20.56 11.19 27.78
C LYS A 122 19.41 12.19 27.60
N ILE A 123 18.71 12.47 28.67
CA ILE A 123 17.54 13.34 28.72
C ILE A 123 17.95 14.60 29.48
N THR A 124 17.89 15.75 28.80
CA THR A 124 18.26 17.05 29.34
C THR A 124 17.13 18.06 29.13
N ALA A 125 17.32 19.28 29.65
CA ALA A 125 16.35 20.38 29.64
C ALA A 125 14.92 19.94 30.01
N MET A 126 14.80 18.98 30.93
CA MET A 126 13.51 18.35 31.22
C MET A 126 12.68 19.22 32.14
N THR A 127 11.52 19.64 31.66
CA THR A 127 10.69 20.62 32.35
C THR A 127 9.21 20.30 32.28
N LEU A 128 8.52 20.51 33.39
CA LEU A 128 7.08 20.77 33.42
C LEU A 128 6.89 22.27 33.62
N LYS A 129 6.15 22.90 32.71
CA LYS A 129 5.78 24.30 32.78
C LYS A 129 4.32 24.48 32.39
N LYS A 130 3.71 25.58 32.84
CA LYS A 130 2.45 26.03 32.26
C LYS A 130 2.65 26.12 30.75
N PHE A 131 1.69 25.62 29.98
CA PHE A 131 1.72 25.72 28.54
C PHE A 131 1.77 27.20 28.20
N ALA A 132 2.94 27.62 27.74
CA ALA A 132 3.06 28.77 26.88
C ALA A 132 3.18 28.13 25.51
N PRO A 133 2.22 28.39 24.59
CA PRO A 133 2.36 27.86 23.24
C PRO A 133 3.75 28.22 22.77
N PRO A 134 4.59 27.24 22.33
CA PRO A 134 5.70 27.63 21.48
C PRO A 134 5.05 28.48 20.40
N GLN A 135 5.47 29.75 20.25
CA GLN A 135 5.04 30.54 19.11
C GLN A 135 5.39 29.64 17.92
N PRO A 136 4.39 29.06 17.24
CA PRO A 136 4.68 28.37 16.01
C PRO A 136 5.47 29.39 15.20
N ALA A 137 6.48 28.97 14.43
CA ALA A 137 6.76 29.79 13.25
C ALA A 137 5.40 29.90 12.57
N GLU A 138 4.76 31.08 12.62
CA GLU A 138 3.43 31.25 12.07
C GLU A 138 3.55 30.77 10.64
N LEU A 139 2.77 29.74 10.28
CA LEU A 139 2.80 29.22 8.92
C LEU A 139 2.64 30.42 7.99
N PRO A 140 3.42 30.55 6.91
CA PRO A 140 3.21 31.68 6.03
C PRO A 140 1.76 31.66 5.52
N ARG A 141 1.18 32.84 5.28
CA ARG A 141 -0.18 32.94 4.72
C ARG A 141 -0.33 32.07 3.48
N PHE A 142 0.70 32.04 2.63
CA PHE A 142 0.76 31.20 1.44
C PHE A 142 2.08 30.41 1.40
N GLU A 143 1.99 29.10 1.20
CA GLU A 143 3.12 28.18 1.11
C GLU A 143 3.04 27.37 -0.18
N ILE A 144 4.20 27.12 -0.79
CA ILE A 144 4.35 26.27 -1.97
C ILE A 144 5.42 25.24 -1.68
N VAL A 145 5.09 23.94 -1.84
CA VAL A 145 6.05 22.84 -1.71
C VAL A 145 6.19 22.16 -3.08
N PRO A 146 7.33 22.32 -3.78
CA PRO A 146 7.53 21.70 -5.08
C PRO A 146 7.78 20.19 -4.96
N GLY A 147 7.18 19.41 -5.85
CA GLY A 147 7.56 18.04 -6.18
C GLY A 147 8.31 17.98 -7.51
N TYR A 148 8.42 16.79 -8.10
CA TYR A 148 9.08 16.62 -9.41
C TYR A 148 8.11 16.92 -10.55
N GLN A 149 6.87 16.42 -10.47
CA GLN A 149 5.83 16.64 -11.49
C GLN A 149 4.57 17.30 -10.92
N VAL A 150 4.66 17.81 -9.70
CA VAL A 150 3.56 18.40 -8.95
C VAL A 150 4.05 19.58 -8.10
N ALA A 151 3.12 20.39 -7.59
CA ALA A 151 3.40 21.33 -6.52
C ALA A 151 2.22 21.40 -5.56
N SER A 152 2.50 21.33 -4.26
CA SER A 152 1.53 21.58 -3.21
C SER A 152 1.38 23.06 -2.95
N LEU A 153 0.14 23.50 -2.74
CA LEU A 153 -0.21 24.85 -2.35
C LEU A 153 -0.96 24.79 -1.03
N TYR A 154 -0.60 25.66 -0.09
CA TYR A 154 -1.32 25.83 1.17
C TYR A 154 -1.64 27.30 1.42
N LEU A 155 -2.88 27.58 1.80
CA LEU A 155 -3.31 28.91 2.24
C LEU A 155 -3.76 28.80 3.69
N ASN A 156 -3.03 29.44 4.60
CA ASN A 156 -3.20 29.32 6.05
C ASN A 156 -3.96 30.53 6.62
N HIS A 157 -4.34 30.46 7.90
CA HIS A 157 -4.98 31.57 8.64
C HIS A 157 -6.33 32.02 8.08
N LEU A 158 -7.13 31.09 7.56
CA LEU A 158 -8.47 31.39 7.04
C LEU A 158 -9.41 31.87 8.15
N LEU A 159 -10.30 32.79 7.78
CA LEU A 159 -11.43 33.22 8.62
C LEU A 159 -12.60 32.23 8.53
N ALA A 160 -12.72 31.52 7.40
CA ALA A 160 -13.74 30.52 7.16
C ALA A 160 -13.67 29.36 8.18
N GLU A 161 -14.82 29.07 8.80
CA GLU A 161 -15.00 27.95 9.72
C GLU A 161 -15.65 26.75 9.03
N LYS A 162 -16.20 26.96 7.83
CA LYS A 162 -16.88 25.93 7.03
C LYS A 162 -16.52 26.04 5.54
N PRO A 163 -16.59 24.92 4.78
CA PRO A 163 -16.25 24.88 3.36
C PRO A 163 -17.01 25.89 2.49
N GLU A 164 -18.30 26.14 2.77
CA GLU A 164 -19.14 27.06 2.01
C GLU A 164 -18.75 28.55 2.15
N GLU A 165 -17.94 28.89 3.16
CA GLU A 165 -17.45 30.24 3.40
C GLU A 165 -16.15 30.55 2.65
N PHE A 166 -15.59 29.56 1.93
CA PHE A 166 -14.34 29.70 1.18
C PHE A 166 -14.51 29.28 -0.28
N SER A 167 -13.93 30.05 -1.20
CA SER A 167 -13.79 29.67 -2.61
C SER A 167 -12.47 30.20 -3.17
N SER A 168 -11.95 29.57 -4.23
CA SER A 168 -10.70 30.01 -4.85
C SER A 168 -10.61 29.64 -6.33
N SER A 169 -9.76 30.39 -7.05
CA SER A 169 -9.24 30.03 -8.36
C SER A 169 -7.71 30.01 -8.31
N VAL A 170 -7.11 28.99 -8.91
CA VAL A 170 -5.67 28.78 -8.95
C VAL A 170 -5.21 28.86 -10.40
N GLN A 171 -4.18 29.68 -10.65
CA GLN A 171 -3.58 29.80 -11.98
C GLN A 171 -2.07 29.72 -11.89
N TYR A 172 -1.45 29.12 -12.90
CA TYR A 172 -0.01 28.93 -12.98
C TYR A 172 0.48 29.10 -14.41
N ARG A 173 1.78 29.30 -14.57
CA ARG A 173 2.44 29.35 -15.87
C ARG A 173 3.92 29.02 -15.73
N VAL A 174 4.51 28.48 -16.79
CA VAL A 174 5.98 28.43 -16.89
C VAL A 174 6.51 29.87 -16.80
N GLN A 175 7.56 30.08 -16.03
CA GLN A 175 8.14 31.40 -15.83
C GLN A 175 8.51 32.02 -17.19
N GLY A 176 8.10 33.27 -17.40
CA GLY A 176 8.33 34.00 -18.66
C GLY A 176 7.29 33.75 -19.74
N SER A 177 6.41 32.75 -19.61
CA SER A 177 5.26 32.59 -20.49
C SER A 177 4.22 33.69 -20.25
N GLU A 178 3.49 34.11 -21.30
CA GLU A 178 2.36 35.03 -21.17
C GLU A 178 1.07 34.30 -20.76
N GLN A 179 0.94 33.02 -21.15
CA GLN A 179 -0.28 32.24 -20.95
C GLN A 179 -0.37 31.71 -19.52
N TRP A 180 -1.43 32.11 -18.81
CA TRP A 180 -1.84 31.51 -17.54
C TRP A 180 -2.75 30.31 -17.79
N LEU A 181 -2.48 29.21 -17.10
CA LEU A 181 -3.26 27.99 -17.12
C LEU A 181 -4.02 27.85 -15.78
N ASP A 182 -5.25 27.37 -15.85
CA ASP A 182 -6.04 27.09 -14.65
C ASP A 182 -5.63 25.74 -14.03
N ALA A 183 -5.68 25.69 -12.70
CA ALA A 183 -5.56 24.47 -11.91
C ALA A 183 -6.80 24.25 -11.04
N LEU A 184 -6.94 23.04 -10.49
CA LEU A 184 -7.99 22.73 -9.53
C LEU A 184 -8.03 23.75 -8.37
N PRO A 185 -9.23 24.14 -7.91
CA PRO A 185 -9.38 25.07 -6.80
C PRO A 185 -8.82 24.48 -5.49
N MET A 186 -8.53 25.35 -4.52
CA MET A 186 -8.10 24.91 -3.20
C MET A 186 -9.24 24.26 -2.42
N VAL A 187 -8.91 23.19 -1.70
CA VAL A 187 -9.81 22.40 -0.88
C VAL A 187 -9.72 22.85 0.56
N TYR A 188 -10.87 23.14 1.17
CA TYR A 188 -10.96 23.46 2.60
C TYR A 188 -10.57 22.26 3.47
N ILE A 189 -9.62 22.45 4.37
CA ILE A 189 -9.22 21.42 5.33
C ILE A 189 -10.03 21.59 6.61
N TRP A 190 -10.83 20.58 6.91
CA TRP A 190 -11.84 20.62 7.97
C TRP A 190 -11.26 21.00 9.34
N LYS A 191 -11.77 22.10 9.93
CA LYS A 191 -11.39 22.62 11.26
C LYS A 191 -9.91 22.98 11.43
N GLU A 192 -9.19 23.22 10.33
CA GLU A 192 -7.76 23.59 10.38
C GLU A 192 -7.49 25.03 9.93
N GLN A 193 -8.54 25.81 9.63
CA GLN A 193 -8.43 27.20 9.14
C GLN A 193 -7.38 27.36 8.03
N ARG A 194 -7.34 26.36 7.13
CA ARG A 194 -6.43 26.32 6.00
C ARG A 194 -7.06 25.61 4.83
N THR A 195 -6.57 25.88 3.63
CA THR A 195 -6.88 25.12 2.43
C THR A 195 -5.61 24.57 1.81
N ALA A 196 -5.76 23.50 1.02
CA ALA A 196 -4.68 22.88 0.29
C ALA A 196 -5.10 22.57 -1.15
N ALA A 197 -4.15 22.62 -2.07
CA ALA A 197 -4.34 22.24 -3.47
C ALA A 197 -3.08 21.60 -4.05
N SER A 198 -3.23 20.97 -5.20
CA SER A 198 -2.12 20.48 -6.02
C SER A 198 -2.19 21.04 -7.43
N ILE A 199 -1.08 21.60 -7.90
CA ILE A 199 -0.84 21.73 -9.33
C ILE A 199 -0.25 20.41 -9.81
N LEU A 200 -0.98 19.71 -10.69
CA LEU A 200 -0.64 18.40 -11.22
C LEU A 200 -0.01 18.52 -12.62
N LYS A 201 0.70 17.45 -13.04
CA LYS A 201 1.26 17.29 -14.40
C LYS A 201 2.19 18.44 -14.82
N LEU A 202 3.02 18.92 -13.90
CA LEU A 202 4.07 19.89 -14.18
C LEU A 202 5.25 19.22 -14.89
N GLN A 203 6.00 20.01 -15.64
CA GLN A 203 7.29 19.61 -16.18
C GLN A 203 8.33 19.62 -15.05
N GLU A 204 9.14 18.58 -15.01
CA GLU A 204 10.26 18.46 -14.07
C GLU A 204 11.33 19.52 -14.35
N ASN A 205 12.11 19.90 -13.32
CA ASN A 205 13.19 20.89 -13.44
C ASN A 205 12.78 22.20 -14.13
N THR A 206 11.60 22.74 -13.80
CA THR A 206 11.02 23.90 -14.48
C THR A 206 10.53 24.94 -13.48
N ALA A 207 10.80 26.21 -13.76
CA ALA A 207 10.34 27.34 -12.96
C ALA A 207 8.90 27.75 -13.34
N TYR A 208 8.09 28.04 -12.33
CA TYR A 208 6.69 28.43 -12.49
C TYR A 208 6.33 29.65 -11.65
N ASP A 209 5.49 30.53 -12.20
CA ASP A 209 4.76 31.54 -11.42
C ASP A 209 3.36 30.97 -11.09
N VAL A 210 2.86 31.21 -9.87
CA VAL A 210 1.51 30.82 -9.42
C VAL A 210 0.79 32.01 -8.79
N ARG A 211 -0.52 32.10 -9.01
CA ARG A 211 -1.40 33.06 -8.34
C ARG A 211 -2.71 32.40 -7.91
N ILE A 212 -3.23 32.85 -6.79
CA ILE A 212 -4.49 32.38 -6.22
C ILE A 212 -5.35 33.60 -5.92
N SER A 213 -6.59 33.60 -6.42
CA SER A 213 -7.63 34.54 -5.98
C SER A 213 -8.64 33.75 -5.15
N PHE A 214 -9.10 34.31 -4.04
CA PHE A 214 -10.01 33.60 -3.13
C PHE A 214 -10.99 34.54 -2.46
N THR A 215 -12.09 33.98 -1.99
CA THR A 215 -13.03 34.61 -1.05
C THR A 215 -12.96 33.84 0.26
N ASP A 216 -12.75 34.54 1.37
CA ASP A 216 -12.64 33.98 2.73
C ASP A 216 -13.62 34.71 3.64
N LYS A 217 -14.73 34.06 4.01
CA LYS A 217 -15.85 34.65 4.77
C LYS A 217 -16.40 35.95 4.12
N GLY A 218 -16.56 35.91 2.80
CA GLY A 218 -17.03 37.05 1.99
C GLY A 218 -15.97 38.11 1.69
N GLN A 219 -14.73 37.96 2.18
CA GLN A 219 -13.64 38.89 1.89
C GLN A 219 -12.79 38.39 0.72
N GLU A 220 -12.57 39.24 -0.28
CA GLU A 220 -11.70 38.90 -1.40
C GLU A 220 -10.22 39.03 -1.03
N GLY A 221 -9.40 38.10 -1.52
CA GLY A 221 -7.97 38.08 -1.30
C GLY A 221 -7.20 37.50 -2.49
N LYS A 222 -5.90 37.85 -2.56
CA LYS A 222 -4.98 37.34 -3.58
C LYS A 222 -3.62 37.04 -2.97
N VAL A 223 -3.01 35.94 -3.41
CA VAL A 223 -1.61 35.60 -3.13
C VAL A 223 -0.93 35.13 -4.41
N ALA A 224 0.39 35.31 -4.49
CA ALA A 224 1.19 34.85 -5.61
C ALA A 224 2.55 34.39 -5.12
N GLY A 225 3.22 33.55 -5.91
CA GLY A 225 4.53 33.03 -5.60
C GLY A 225 5.23 32.46 -6.82
N ARG A 226 6.48 32.04 -6.62
CA ARG A 226 7.29 31.35 -7.61
C ARG A 226 7.86 30.10 -6.98
N PHE A 227 7.98 29.04 -7.78
CA PHE A 227 8.63 27.80 -7.37
C PHE A 227 9.35 27.16 -8.55
N HIS A 228 10.15 26.15 -8.26
CA HIS A 228 10.86 25.35 -9.24
C HIS A 228 10.59 23.88 -8.93
N THR A 229 10.13 23.10 -9.90
CA THR A 229 9.98 21.64 -9.72
C THR A 229 11.34 20.98 -9.51
N LEU A 230 11.35 19.91 -8.74
CA LEU A 230 12.58 19.20 -8.38
C LEU A 230 13.20 18.48 -9.59
N THR A 231 14.45 18.07 -9.44
CA THR A 231 15.16 17.20 -10.39
C THR A 231 16.01 16.18 -9.63
N PRO A 232 16.10 14.92 -10.09
CA PRO A 232 16.97 13.93 -9.47
C PRO A 232 18.45 14.18 -9.82
N ALA A 233 18.72 14.97 -10.87
CA ALA A 233 20.08 15.36 -11.26
C ALA A 233 20.59 16.47 -10.33
N VAL A 234 21.27 16.06 -9.26
CA VAL A 234 21.82 16.96 -8.23
C VAL A 234 23.36 17.02 -8.29
N PRO A 235 24.00 18.11 -7.85
CA PRO A 235 25.45 18.20 -7.78
C PRO A 235 26.05 17.16 -6.83
N ILE A 236 27.20 16.59 -7.18
CA ILE A 236 27.91 15.58 -6.38
C ILE A 236 29.23 16.15 -5.87
N ALA A 237 29.39 16.23 -4.54
CA ALA A 237 30.64 16.65 -3.92
C ALA A 237 31.61 15.48 -3.71
N LYS A 238 31.07 14.29 -3.42
CA LYS A 238 31.87 13.10 -3.12
C LYS A 238 31.17 11.85 -3.65
N THR A 239 31.93 10.97 -4.30
CA THR A 239 31.49 9.60 -4.60
C THR A 239 32.27 8.62 -3.74
N ILE A 240 31.57 7.70 -3.08
CA ILE A 240 32.10 6.58 -2.32
C ILE A 240 31.80 5.32 -3.10
N GLU A 241 32.84 4.59 -3.48
CA GLU A 241 32.71 3.32 -4.18
C GLU A 241 32.77 2.16 -3.17
N LEU A 242 31.71 1.38 -3.11
CA LEU A 242 31.54 0.24 -2.22
C LEU A 242 32.14 -1.02 -2.84
N GLY A 243 32.83 -1.81 -2.02
CA GLY A 243 33.50 -3.04 -2.40
C GLY A 243 33.91 -3.88 -1.19
N PRO A 244 34.70 -4.94 -1.40
CA PRO A 244 35.14 -5.83 -0.32
C PRO A 244 35.89 -5.14 0.82
N ASP A 245 36.50 -3.98 0.54
CA ASP A 245 37.34 -3.25 1.48
C ASP A 245 36.54 -2.38 2.47
N ASN A 246 35.26 -2.11 2.20
CA ASN A 246 34.44 -1.18 2.99
C ASN A 246 32.98 -1.61 3.17
N PHE A 247 32.58 -2.78 2.67
CA PHE A 247 31.29 -3.39 2.92
C PHE A 247 31.50 -4.81 3.46
N HIS A 248 31.08 -5.04 4.70
CA HIS A 248 31.30 -6.31 5.42
C HIS A 248 29.98 -6.89 5.94
N GLY A 249 28.95 -6.91 5.10
CA GLY A 249 27.64 -7.46 5.44
C GLY A 249 26.63 -6.44 5.94
N SER A 250 27.09 -5.29 6.46
CA SER A 250 26.24 -4.15 6.78
C SER A 250 26.98 -2.82 6.59
N LEU A 251 26.22 -1.73 6.39
CA LEU A 251 26.73 -0.38 6.25
C LEU A 251 25.83 0.64 6.96
N ASP A 252 26.40 1.44 7.85
CA ASP A 252 25.72 2.56 8.50
C ASP A 252 26.12 3.89 7.84
N ILE A 253 25.13 4.70 7.47
CA ILE A 253 25.31 6.00 6.84
C ILE A 253 24.61 7.07 7.70
N SER A 254 25.40 8.02 8.17
CA SER A 254 24.92 9.25 8.84
C SER A 254 25.54 10.49 8.21
N ALA A 255 25.86 10.41 6.92
CA ALA A 255 26.59 11.45 6.20
C ALA A 255 25.71 12.68 5.95
N GLU A 256 26.33 13.86 5.96
CA GLU A 256 25.68 15.13 5.69
C GLU A 256 26.39 15.80 4.51
N GLY A 257 25.77 15.74 3.34
CA GLY A 257 26.13 16.59 2.20
C GLY A 257 25.44 17.96 2.30
N ALA A 258 25.31 18.63 1.16
CA ALA A 258 24.63 19.92 1.03
C ALA A 258 23.81 19.98 -0.27
N PRO A 259 22.88 20.94 -0.43
CA PRO A 259 22.11 21.11 -1.66
C PRO A 259 22.96 21.25 -2.94
N ASP A 260 24.15 21.84 -2.81
CA ASP A 260 25.14 22.04 -3.87
C ASP A 260 26.22 20.94 -3.92
N GLY A 261 26.06 19.87 -3.14
CA GLY A 261 27.05 18.80 -3.05
C GLY A 261 26.56 17.58 -2.28
N TYR A 262 25.88 16.66 -2.97
CA TYR A 262 25.46 15.37 -2.41
C TYR A 262 26.66 14.41 -2.26
N ILE A 263 26.52 13.48 -1.32
CA ILE A 263 27.43 12.34 -1.16
C ILE A 263 26.77 11.12 -1.83
N ARG A 264 27.39 10.64 -2.90
CA ARG A 264 26.91 9.51 -3.70
C ARG A 264 27.65 8.22 -3.34
N TYR A 265 26.91 7.14 -3.14
CA TYR A 265 27.43 5.80 -2.96
C TYR A 265 27.07 4.96 -4.19
N VAL A 266 28.08 4.31 -4.76
CA VAL A 266 27.97 3.37 -5.89
C VAL A 266 28.72 2.09 -5.54
N ALA A 267 28.53 1.02 -6.29
CA ALA A 267 29.30 -0.22 -6.13
C ALA A 267 30.39 -0.34 -7.20
N LYS A 268 31.49 -1.02 -6.88
CA LYS A 268 32.44 -1.51 -7.90
C LYS A 268 31.67 -2.35 -8.95
N PRO A 269 32.04 -2.31 -10.24
CA PRO A 269 31.33 -3.08 -11.27
C PRO A 269 31.16 -4.57 -10.91
N GLY A 270 29.93 -5.06 -10.96
CA GLY A 270 29.60 -6.45 -10.63
C GLY A 270 29.64 -6.81 -9.14
N PHE A 271 29.94 -5.86 -8.25
CA PHE A 271 29.96 -6.12 -6.82
C PHE A 271 28.52 -6.17 -6.25
N VAL A 272 28.19 -7.30 -5.64
CA VAL A 272 26.92 -7.50 -4.94
C VAL A 272 27.14 -7.23 -3.45
N LEU A 273 26.35 -6.33 -2.88
CA LEU A 273 26.34 -6.04 -1.45
C LEU A 273 25.58 -7.17 -0.74
N GLN A 274 26.31 -8.20 -0.33
CA GLN A 274 25.76 -9.34 0.39
C GLN A 274 25.45 -8.96 1.84
N GLY A 275 24.18 -8.69 2.15
CA GLY A 275 23.71 -8.40 3.51
C GLY A 275 23.93 -9.60 4.44
N ASP A 276 24.48 -9.34 5.62
CA ASP A 276 24.69 -10.35 6.66
C ASP A 276 23.36 -10.72 7.34
N MET A 277 23.15 -12.02 7.56
CA MET A 277 21.94 -12.56 8.18
C MET A 277 21.89 -12.39 9.69
N ALA A 278 23.00 -12.06 10.34
CA ALA A 278 22.98 -11.61 11.74
C ALA A 278 22.59 -10.12 11.85
N SER A 279 22.81 -9.35 10.79
CA SER A 279 22.46 -7.93 10.71
C SER A 279 20.98 -7.73 10.39
N GLY A 280 20.36 -6.73 11.02
CA GLY A 280 18.95 -6.37 10.76
C GLY A 280 18.75 -5.83 9.34
N ASN A 281 19.64 -4.93 8.89
CA ASN A 281 19.58 -4.31 7.57
C ASN A 281 20.91 -4.47 6.83
N ALA A 282 20.90 -4.50 5.49
CA ALA A 282 22.14 -4.41 4.71
C ALA A 282 22.71 -2.98 4.75
N ILE A 283 21.84 -1.97 4.65
CA ILE A 283 22.22 -0.55 4.79
C ILE A 283 21.27 0.16 5.76
N THR A 284 21.81 0.91 6.71
CA THR A 284 21.04 1.79 7.61
C THR A 284 21.44 3.25 7.41
N ILE A 285 20.50 4.08 6.99
CA ILE A 285 20.66 5.54 6.86
C ILE A 285 19.96 6.20 8.04
N THR A 286 20.70 6.89 8.91
CA THR A 286 20.12 7.53 10.11
C THR A 286 20.56 8.98 10.23
N GLY A 287 19.58 9.89 10.25
CA GLY A 287 19.82 11.34 10.37
C GLY A 287 20.67 11.92 9.24
N ALA A 288 20.80 11.22 8.11
CA ALA A 288 21.64 11.65 6.99
C ALA A 288 20.94 12.74 6.18
N ARG A 289 21.74 13.53 5.45
CA ARG A 289 21.25 14.61 4.58
C ARG A 289 22.00 14.63 3.26
N TYR A 290 21.28 14.84 2.16
CA TYR A 290 21.87 15.00 0.82
C TYR A 290 22.75 13.80 0.42
N VAL A 291 22.16 12.60 0.47
CA VAL A 291 22.84 11.32 0.17
C VAL A 291 22.14 10.62 -1.00
N ILE A 292 22.94 9.99 -1.86
CA ILE A 292 22.45 9.16 -2.96
C ILE A 292 23.01 7.74 -2.82
N LEU A 293 22.16 6.72 -2.92
CA LEU A 293 22.57 5.36 -3.26
C LEU A 293 22.15 5.09 -4.71
N GLU A 294 23.12 4.74 -5.58
CA GLU A 294 22.88 4.62 -7.01
C GLU A 294 23.47 3.32 -7.59
N GLY A 295 22.65 2.56 -8.32
CA GLY A 295 23.12 1.40 -9.09
C GLY A 295 23.58 0.21 -8.24
N LEU A 296 23.13 0.09 -7.00
CA LEU A 296 23.56 -0.98 -6.09
C LEU A 296 22.76 -2.26 -6.34
N THR A 297 23.43 -3.41 -6.39
CA THR A 297 22.79 -4.72 -6.25
C THR A 297 22.97 -5.19 -4.80
N ILE A 298 21.87 -5.33 -4.07
CA ILE A 298 21.82 -5.70 -2.66
C ILE A 298 21.10 -7.04 -2.54
N LEU A 299 21.77 -8.03 -1.95
CA LEU A 299 21.21 -9.36 -1.73
C LEU A 299 21.35 -9.72 -0.26
N GLY A 300 20.26 -10.06 0.43
CA GLY A 300 20.33 -10.53 1.82
C GLY A 300 19.89 -9.51 2.87
N ALA A 301 20.38 -9.73 4.10
CA ALA A 301 19.97 -9.14 5.39
C ALA A 301 18.71 -9.72 6.03
N LYS A 302 18.68 -9.73 7.36
CA LYS A 302 17.65 -10.43 8.13
C LYS A 302 16.26 -9.80 8.00
N VAL A 303 16.17 -8.47 7.98
CA VAL A 303 14.89 -7.74 8.05
C VAL A 303 14.72 -6.87 6.81
N ASN A 304 15.61 -5.92 6.56
CA ASN A 304 15.47 -4.98 5.44
C ASN A 304 16.69 -4.92 4.53
N GLY A 305 16.48 -4.64 3.25
CA GLY A 305 17.59 -4.24 2.37
C GLY A 305 18.19 -2.92 2.84
N ILE A 306 17.37 -1.85 2.83
CA ILE A 306 17.76 -0.51 3.25
C ILE A 306 16.77 0.01 4.30
N SER A 307 17.25 0.60 5.40
CA SER A 307 16.41 1.32 6.37
C SER A 307 16.82 2.79 6.46
N ILE A 308 15.89 3.71 6.21
CA ILE A 308 16.05 5.17 6.27
C ILE A 308 15.27 5.70 7.47
N LEU A 309 15.96 6.38 8.39
CA LEU A 309 15.41 6.84 9.66
C LEU A 309 15.74 8.31 9.89
N GLY A 310 14.72 9.15 10.08
CA GLY A 310 14.90 10.55 10.47
C GLY A 310 15.78 11.37 9.52
N SER A 311 15.82 11.02 8.24
CA SER A 311 16.77 11.57 7.24
C SER A 311 16.06 12.48 6.25
N GLU A 312 16.84 13.33 5.56
CA GLU A 312 16.31 14.34 4.64
C GLU A 312 17.08 14.35 3.32
N TRP A 313 16.42 14.60 2.18
CA TRP A 313 17.10 14.71 0.88
C TRP A 313 17.93 13.46 0.53
N ILE A 314 17.25 12.31 0.55
CA ILE A 314 17.84 11.01 0.25
C ILE A 314 17.34 10.53 -1.12
N GLN A 315 18.24 10.08 -1.98
CA GLN A 315 17.87 9.44 -3.25
C GLN A 315 18.34 7.99 -3.29
N ILE A 316 17.44 7.05 -3.53
CA ILE A 316 17.75 5.64 -3.81
C ILE A 316 17.36 5.36 -5.25
N ARG A 317 18.35 5.14 -6.11
CA ARG A 317 18.16 5.15 -7.56
C ARG A 317 18.75 3.91 -8.23
N ASN A 318 18.00 3.33 -9.17
CA ASN A 318 18.45 2.20 -9.99
C ASN A 318 19.08 1.05 -9.17
N CYS A 319 18.59 0.80 -7.96
CA CYS A 319 19.05 -0.31 -7.13
C CYS A 319 18.25 -1.59 -7.43
N ASP A 320 18.90 -2.73 -7.30
CA ASP A 320 18.34 -4.07 -7.41
C ASP A 320 18.42 -4.72 -6.02
N ILE A 321 17.28 -4.98 -5.38
CA ILE A 321 17.19 -5.37 -3.96
C ILE A 321 16.36 -6.64 -3.82
N ALA A 322 17.03 -7.71 -3.35
CA ALA A 322 16.41 -9.01 -3.14
C ALA A 322 16.96 -9.74 -1.92
N GLY A 323 16.36 -10.89 -1.59
CA GLY A 323 16.86 -11.80 -0.55
C GLY A 323 16.82 -11.23 0.87
N PHE A 324 16.04 -10.18 1.13
CA PHE A 324 15.82 -9.65 2.48
C PHE A 324 14.69 -10.42 3.20
N ALA A 325 14.28 -9.96 4.38
CA ALA A 325 13.21 -10.50 5.21
C ALA A 325 13.51 -11.81 5.97
N ARG A 326 12.79 -11.97 7.07
CA ARG A 326 12.81 -13.13 7.96
C ARG A 326 12.01 -14.26 7.34
N VAL A 327 12.40 -15.50 7.66
CA VAL A 327 11.70 -16.71 7.26
C VAL A 327 11.12 -17.34 8.52
N GLY A 328 9.79 -17.46 8.57
CA GLY A 328 9.08 -18.05 9.70
C GLY A 328 8.41 -19.35 9.34
N VAL A 329 7.83 -19.99 10.35
CA VAL A 329 6.93 -21.13 10.19
C VAL A 329 5.51 -20.59 10.15
N GLN A 330 4.72 -20.95 9.13
CA GLN A 330 3.31 -20.57 9.08
C GLN A 330 2.55 -21.27 10.22
N ARG A 331 1.65 -20.55 10.92
CA ARG A 331 0.86 -21.09 12.04
C ARG A 331 -0.64 -21.09 11.76
N PRO A 332 -1.14 -22.05 10.95
CA PRO A 332 -2.56 -22.22 10.65
C PRO A 332 -3.46 -22.38 11.89
N ASP A 333 -2.92 -22.92 12.98
CA ASP A 333 -3.60 -23.14 14.26
C ASP A 333 -3.93 -21.84 15.00
N ILE A 334 -3.27 -20.72 14.67
CA ILE A 334 -3.49 -19.41 15.28
C ILE A 334 -4.26 -18.48 14.33
N ASN A 335 -3.62 -18.02 13.27
CA ASN A 335 -4.19 -17.09 12.29
C ASN A 335 -3.58 -17.24 10.89
N GLY A 336 -2.77 -18.27 10.68
CA GLY A 336 -2.07 -18.58 9.42
C GLY A 336 -1.01 -17.57 8.99
N THR A 337 -0.60 -16.67 9.89
CA THR A 337 0.57 -15.80 9.67
C THR A 337 1.87 -16.57 10.00
N TYR A 338 3.02 -16.02 9.62
CA TYR A 338 4.34 -16.62 9.85
C TYR A 338 4.95 -16.18 11.18
N TYR A 339 5.63 -17.10 11.88
CA TYR A 339 6.24 -16.85 13.18
C TYR A 339 7.70 -17.32 13.24
N GLU A 340 8.54 -16.55 13.95
CA GLU A 340 9.88 -16.96 14.40
C GLU A 340 9.94 -16.74 15.92
N ASN A 341 10.30 -17.77 16.71
CA ASN A 341 10.38 -17.69 18.18
C ASN A 341 9.11 -17.08 18.84
N ASP A 342 7.94 -17.58 18.45
CA ASP A 342 6.61 -17.12 18.88
C ASP A 342 6.29 -15.63 18.58
N ARG A 343 7.09 -14.97 17.73
CA ARG A 343 6.80 -13.62 17.25
C ARG A 343 6.28 -13.67 15.82
N ARG A 344 5.12 -13.03 15.60
CA ARG A 344 4.56 -12.84 14.26
C ARG A 344 5.52 -11.99 13.43
N LEU A 345 5.80 -12.44 12.22
CA LEU A 345 6.61 -11.70 11.24
C LEU A 345 5.72 -10.74 10.45
N ASN A 346 6.12 -9.47 10.38
CA ASN A 346 5.52 -8.44 9.54
C ASN A 346 6.48 -7.27 9.35
N ASN A 347 6.24 -6.45 8.34
CA ASN A 347 6.90 -5.15 8.09
C ASN A 347 8.39 -5.26 7.72
N ASP A 348 8.83 -6.43 7.27
CA ASP A 348 10.13 -6.59 6.62
C ASP A 348 10.05 -5.93 5.25
N ALA A 349 11.07 -5.21 4.80
CA ALA A 349 10.98 -4.44 3.57
C ALA A 349 12.27 -4.38 2.76
N GLY A 350 12.15 -4.31 1.44
CA GLY A 350 13.29 -3.99 0.59
C GLY A 350 13.85 -2.62 0.98
N ILE A 351 12.95 -1.64 1.13
CA ILE A 351 13.26 -0.32 1.66
C ILE A 351 12.27 0.07 2.76
N ARG A 352 12.79 0.39 3.96
CA ARG A 352 12.01 0.93 5.07
C ARG A 352 12.30 2.42 5.25
N ILE A 353 11.28 3.27 5.41
CA ILE A 353 11.43 4.72 5.58
C ILE A 353 10.58 5.22 6.73
N MET A 354 11.19 5.76 7.79
CA MET A 354 10.46 6.28 8.95
C MET A 354 10.88 7.70 9.31
N GLY A 355 9.92 8.57 9.61
CA GLY A 355 10.17 9.90 10.17
C GLY A 355 11.05 10.80 9.29
N SER A 356 11.03 10.59 7.97
CA SER A 356 11.97 11.20 7.01
C SER A 356 11.23 12.13 6.05
N ASN A 357 11.94 13.07 5.43
CA ASN A 357 11.36 13.97 4.43
C ASN A 357 12.23 14.09 3.18
N ASN A 358 11.64 14.50 2.05
CA ASN A 358 12.37 14.67 0.78
C ASN A 358 13.16 13.40 0.40
N VAL A 359 12.48 12.25 0.35
CA VAL A 359 13.07 10.96 -0.03
C VAL A 359 12.60 10.58 -1.43
N LEU A 360 13.53 10.36 -2.36
CA LEU A 360 13.27 9.86 -3.70
C LEU A 360 13.65 8.39 -3.80
N LEU A 361 12.70 7.54 -4.19
CA LEU A 361 12.94 6.19 -4.70
C LEU A 361 12.67 6.19 -6.21
N GLU A 362 13.69 6.00 -7.04
CA GLU A 362 13.52 6.05 -8.49
C GLU A 362 14.15 4.89 -9.26
N GLY A 363 13.35 4.22 -10.09
CA GLY A 363 13.87 3.19 -11.01
C GLY A 363 14.44 1.96 -10.31
N ASN A 364 14.07 1.68 -9.07
CA ASN A 364 14.55 0.50 -8.34
C ASN A 364 13.77 -0.77 -8.73
N TYR A 365 14.43 -1.91 -8.66
CA TYR A 365 13.82 -3.24 -8.77
C TYR A 365 13.86 -3.90 -7.39
N ILE A 366 12.71 -4.20 -6.79
CA ILE A 366 12.62 -4.87 -5.49
C ILE A 366 11.79 -6.13 -5.67
N HIS A 367 12.38 -7.28 -5.31
CA HIS A 367 11.82 -8.60 -5.59
C HIS A 367 12.36 -9.66 -4.62
N ASP A 368 11.84 -10.89 -4.75
CA ASP A 368 12.29 -12.10 -4.04
C ASP A 368 12.72 -11.87 -2.57
N PRO A 369 11.81 -11.43 -1.69
CA PRO A 369 12.07 -11.55 -0.26
C PRO A 369 12.26 -13.04 0.08
N ARG A 370 13.04 -13.36 1.11
CA ARG A 370 13.25 -14.75 1.56
C ARG A 370 11.97 -15.39 2.07
N GLY A 371 11.11 -14.58 2.70
CA GLY A 371 9.80 -14.99 3.20
C GLY A 371 8.66 -14.73 2.21
N THR A 372 7.43 -14.92 2.65
CA THR A 372 6.20 -14.57 1.91
C THR A 372 5.13 -14.14 2.92
N ALA A 373 4.14 -13.37 2.47
CA ALA A 373 2.97 -13.06 3.29
C ALA A 373 1.91 -14.17 3.23
N ASN A 374 1.11 -14.31 4.28
CA ASN A 374 -0.15 -15.04 4.20
C ASN A 374 -1.18 -14.23 3.41
N SER A 375 -2.21 -14.89 2.89
CA SER A 375 -3.35 -14.19 2.28
C SER A 375 -4.53 -14.03 3.24
N TRP A 376 -5.53 -13.27 2.79
CA TRP A 376 -6.84 -13.16 3.43
C TRP A 376 -7.59 -14.49 3.49
N PHE A 377 -7.12 -15.57 2.87
CA PHE A 377 -7.59 -16.91 3.26
C PHE A 377 -7.41 -17.12 4.76
N HIS A 378 -6.25 -16.78 5.33
CA HIS A 378 -5.98 -17.07 6.73
C HIS A 378 -6.48 -15.99 7.68
N SER A 379 -6.00 -14.76 7.50
CA SER A 379 -6.34 -13.56 8.27
C SER A 379 -5.80 -12.34 7.52
N HIS A 380 -5.83 -11.14 8.11
CA HIS A 380 -5.14 -9.99 7.53
C HIS A 380 -3.69 -10.39 7.16
N PRO A 381 -3.26 -10.18 5.90
CA PRO A 381 -1.91 -10.44 5.47
C PRO A 381 -0.87 -9.80 6.39
N ALA A 382 0.20 -10.56 6.62
CA ALA A 382 1.38 -10.12 7.36
C ALA A 382 2.61 -10.81 6.74
N GLY A 383 3.65 -10.03 6.45
CA GLY A 383 4.84 -10.53 5.78
C GLY A 383 5.74 -9.42 5.26
N PRO A 384 6.57 -9.72 4.23
CA PRO A 384 7.44 -8.74 3.60
C PRO A 384 6.69 -7.81 2.65
N ASN A 385 7.23 -6.61 2.48
CA ASN A 385 6.79 -5.57 1.55
C ASN A 385 7.96 -5.17 0.62
N ALA A 386 7.67 -4.54 -0.51
CA ALA A 386 8.73 -3.86 -1.26
C ALA A 386 9.17 -2.60 -0.51
N VAL A 387 8.20 -1.82 -0.02
CA VAL A 387 8.44 -0.62 0.80
C VAL A 387 7.57 -0.63 2.06
N TYR A 388 8.16 -0.27 3.20
CA TYR A 388 7.41 0.00 4.44
C TYR A 388 7.69 1.44 4.89
N VAL A 389 6.66 2.29 4.98
CA VAL A 389 6.82 3.74 5.14
C VAL A 389 5.85 4.35 6.15
N GLY A 390 6.28 5.41 6.84
CA GLY A 390 5.47 6.00 7.92
C GLY A 390 6.05 7.28 8.51
N GLU A 391 5.18 8.20 8.90
CA GLU A 391 5.55 9.51 9.45
C GLU A 391 6.45 10.31 8.50
N CYS A 392 6.22 10.21 7.19
CA CYS A 392 7.06 10.84 6.18
C CYS A 392 6.33 11.93 5.37
N THR A 393 7.08 12.96 4.94
CA THR A 393 6.60 14.03 4.05
C THR A 393 7.45 14.16 2.79
N ALA A 394 6.89 14.69 1.71
CA ALA A 394 7.61 14.93 0.47
C ALA A 394 8.38 13.67 -0.03
N VAL A 395 7.77 12.49 0.11
CA VAL A 395 8.32 11.24 -0.41
C VAL A 395 7.88 11.10 -1.87
N ALA A 396 8.85 10.88 -2.75
CA ALA A 396 8.63 10.60 -4.16
C ALA A 396 9.02 9.14 -4.47
N ILE A 397 8.06 8.34 -4.94
CA ILE A 397 8.27 6.95 -5.35
C ILE A 397 7.94 6.87 -6.84
N ARG A 398 8.96 6.77 -7.68
CA ARG A 398 8.86 6.97 -9.13
C ARG A 398 9.46 5.83 -9.94
N TYR A 399 8.74 5.34 -10.95
CA TYR A 399 9.31 4.46 -11.98
C TYR A 399 9.92 3.16 -11.47
N ASN A 400 9.53 2.70 -10.26
CA ASN A 400 10.05 1.49 -9.67
C ASN A 400 9.27 0.26 -10.13
N ASP A 401 9.95 -0.89 -10.07
CA ASP A 401 9.39 -2.21 -10.31
C ASP A 401 9.37 -2.99 -8.99
N PHE A 402 8.20 -3.13 -8.38
CA PHE A 402 8.00 -3.86 -7.13
C PHE A 402 7.25 -5.15 -7.42
N VAL A 403 8.00 -6.25 -7.53
CA VAL A 403 7.54 -7.47 -8.20
C VAL A 403 7.59 -8.67 -7.26
N GLY A 404 6.41 -9.10 -6.82
CA GLY A 404 6.25 -10.37 -6.12
C GLY A 404 6.07 -11.53 -7.11
N CYS A 405 5.76 -12.71 -6.59
CA CYS A 405 5.26 -13.84 -7.37
C CYS A 405 4.49 -14.79 -6.45
N ASP A 406 3.89 -15.86 -6.98
CA ASP A 406 3.14 -16.80 -6.12
C ASP A 406 4.00 -17.55 -5.09
N ALA A 407 5.33 -17.64 -5.30
CA ALA A 407 6.25 -18.17 -4.30
C ALA A 407 6.58 -17.15 -3.19
N HIS A 408 6.58 -15.86 -3.53
CA HIS A 408 6.96 -14.76 -2.65
C HIS A 408 6.01 -13.58 -2.84
N ARG A 409 4.77 -13.75 -2.36
CA ARG A 409 3.77 -12.67 -2.40
C ARG A 409 4.11 -11.63 -1.34
N TRP A 410 3.94 -10.37 -1.70
CA TRP A 410 3.96 -9.28 -0.74
C TRP A 410 2.80 -9.39 0.24
N ASN A 411 2.93 -8.76 1.41
CA ASN A 411 1.77 -8.33 2.20
C ASN A 411 1.00 -7.28 1.38
N ASP A 412 1.31 -6.01 1.61
CA ASP A 412 1.07 -4.92 0.67
C ASP A 412 2.36 -4.73 -0.14
N VAL A 413 2.25 -4.22 -1.37
CA VAL A 413 3.48 -3.89 -2.11
C VAL A 413 4.19 -2.72 -1.42
N ILE A 414 3.41 -1.70 -1.02
CA ILE A 414 3.85 -0.56 -0.23
C ILE A 414 2.93 -0.43 0.99
N GLU A 415 3.40 -0.88 2.16
CA GLU A 415 2.66 -0.85 3.43
C GLU A 415 2.92 0.48 4.18
N GLY A 416 1.84 1.05 4.73
CA GLY A 416 1.85 2.29 5.50
C GLY A 416 1.87 2.00 7.00
N ALA A 417 2.73 2.68 7.77
CA ALA A 417 2.65 2.64 9.22
C ALA A 417 1.61 3.65 9.73
N GLY A 418 0.72 3.20 10.61
CA GLY A 418 -0.15 4.10 11.37
C GLY A 418 -1.35 4.63 10.59
N ASN A 419 -2.08 3.76 9.90
CA ASN A 419 -3.23 4.08 9.02
C ASN A 419 -4.25 5.02 9.70
N GLY A 420 -4.53 4.82 10.99
CA GLY A 420 -5.43 5.69 11.78
C GLY A 420 -4.83 7.02 12.26
N SER A 421 -3.62 7.37 11.84
CA SER A 421 -2.90 8.58 12.26
C SER A 421 -2.87 9.64 11.17
N ARG A 422 -3.04 10.91 11.56
CA ARG A 422 -2.87 12.07 10.67
C ARG A 422 -1.45 12.21 10.12
N SER A 423 -0.48 11.53 10.73
CA SER A 423 0.91 11.40 10.26
C SER A 423 1.24 9.99 9.76
N GLY A 424 0.24 9.15 9.49
CA GLY A 424 0.44 7.78 9.00
C GLY A 424 0.92 7.73 7.54
N SER A 425 1.68 6.69 7.20
CA SER A 425 2.24 6.48 5.85
C SER A 425 3.03 7.71 5.34
N ILE A 426 2.92 8.00 4.04
CA ILE A 426 3.40 9.19 3.34
C ILE A 426 2.39 10.34 3.47
N TYR A 427 2.22 10.84 4.69
CA TYR A 427 1.05 11.62 5.09
C TYR A 427 0.91 13.01 4.45
N GLN A 428 1.98 13.59 3.90
CA GLN A 428 1.95 14.93 3.33
C GLN A 428 2.91 15.10 2.14
N ASP A 429 2.47 15.83 1.10
CA ASP A 429 3.26 16.25 -0.06
C ASP A 429 3.86 15.10 -0.90
N ALA A 430 3.25 13.91 -0.85
CA ALA A 430 3.78 12.72 -1.50
C ALA A 430 3.50 12.65 -3.01
N GLU A 431 4.43 12.07 -3.76
CA GLU A 431 4.36 11.83 -5.21
C GLU A 431 4.64 10.36 -5.53
N VAL A 432 3.62 9.57 -5.86
CA VAL A 432 3.75 8.15 -6.22
C VAL A 432 3.39 7.99 -7.70
N CYS A 433 4.40 7.93 -8.56
CA CYS A 433 4.24 8.04 -10.01
C CYS A 433 4.86 6.88 -10.78
N GLY A 434 4.08 6.28 -11.69
CA GLY A 434 4.67 5.36 -12.66
C GLY A 434 5.28 4.12 -12.02
N ASN A 435 4.76 3.55 -10.95
CA ASN A 435 5.31 2.31 -10.36
C ASN A 435 4.58 1.09 -10.91
N TYR A 436 5.30 -0.03 -11.06
CA TYR A 436 4.69 -1.35 -11.23
C TYR A 436 4.52 -1.98 -9.85
N LEU A 437 3.27 -2.19 -9.43
CA LEU A 437 2.90 -2.77 -8.14
C LEU A 437 2.26 -4.12 -8.40
N ALA A 438 3.00 -5.21 -8.18
CA ALA A 438 2.59 -6.52 -8.66
C ALA A 438 2.69 -7.63 -7.61
N PHE A 439 1.68 -8.49 -7.59
CA PHE A 439 1.68 -9.78 -6.89
C PHE A 439 1.84 -9.68 -5.36
N GLY A 440 0.95 -8.93 -4.72
CA GLY A 440 0.73 -8.93 -3.27
C GLY A 440 -0.51 -9.70 -2.86
N ASN A 441 -0.70 -9.89 -1.56
CA ASN A 441 -1.87 -10.55 -0.98
C ASN A 441 -2.91 -9.57 -0.41
N ASP A 442 -2.56 -8.29 -0.24
CA ASP A 442 -3.48 -7.21 0.12
C ASP A 442 -3.44 -6.05 -0.89
N ASP A 443 -3.07 -4.83 -0.48
CA ASP A 443 -3.12 -3.64 -1.32
C ASP A 443 -1.85 -3.45 -2.16
N GLY A 444 -2.00 -2.85 -3.35
CA GLY A 444 -0.85 -2.33 -4.09
C GLY A 444 -0.12 -1.21 -3.34
N ILE A 445 -0.85 -0.39 -2.58
CA ILE A 445 -0.28 0.62 -1.69
C ILE A 445 -1.33 1.05 -0.66
N GLU A 446 -0.87 1.28 0.57
CA GLU A 446 -1.61 2.00 1.59
C GLU A 446 -1.19 3.49 1.63
N LEU A 447 -2.03 4.37 1.09
CA LEU A 447 -1.88 5.83 1.28
C LEU A 447 -2.39 6.28 2.66
N ASP A 448 -2.97 5.36 3.42
CA ASP A 448 -3.72 5.55 4.66
C ASP A 448 -3.07 6.51 5.66
N GLY A 449 -3.88 7.37 6.28
CA GLY A 449 -3.45 8.37 7.24
C GLY A 449 -3.75 9.79 6.78
N GLY A 450 -2.75 10.68 6.81
CA GLY A 450 -2.96 12.11 6.54
C GLY A 450 -3.41 12.40 5.11
N GLN A 451 -2.70 11.85 4.12
CA GLN A 451 -2.93 12.06 2.69
C GLN A 451 -3.03 13.54 2.26
N SER A 452 -2.36 14.47 2.94
CA SER A 452 -2.44 15.89 2.60
C SER A 452 -1.58 16.20 1.39
N ASN A 453 -2.21 16.45 0.24
CA ASN A 453 -1.51 16.54 -1.04
C ASN A 453 -0.72 15.26 -1.36
N ALA A 454 -1.29 14.09 -1.09
CA ALA A 454 -0.77 12.81 -1.60
C ALA A 454 -1.24 12.60 -3.04
N ARG A 455 -0.34 12.27 -3.97
CA ARG A 455 -0.67 11.99 -5.38
C ARG A 455 -0.23 10.60 -5.77
N PHE A 456 -1.14 9.84 -6.39
CA PHE A 456 -0.90 8.51 -6.95
C PHE A 456 -1.33 8.52 -8.42
N PHE A 457 -0.39 8.44 -9.34
CA PHE A 457 -0.68 8.61 -10.77
C PHE A 457 0.24 7.81 -11.69
N TYR A 458 -0.27 7.46 -12.87
CA TYR A 458 0.47 6.66 -13.86
C TYR A 458 1.00 5.30 -13.39
N ASN A 459 0.51 4.79 -12.26
CA ASN A 459 0.91 3.48 -11.75
C ASN A 459 0.12 2.35 -12.43
N LYS A 460 0.67 1.13 -12.38
CA LYS A 460 -0.03 -0.12 -12.71
C LYS A 460 -0.07 -0.99 -11.46
N SER A 461 -1.27 -1.28 -10.96
CA SER A 461 -1.52 -2.27 -9.90
C SER A 461 -2.12 -3.54 -10.51
N GLU A 462 -1.47 -4.69 -10.32
CA GLU A 462 -1.83 -5.96 -10.98
C GLU A 462 -1.60 -7.18 -10.09
N GLY A 463 -2.51 -8.16 -10.13
CA GLY A 463 -2.35 -9.40 -9.35
C GLY A 463 -2.34 -9.17 -7.83
N LEU A 464 -3.18 -8.27 -7.34
CA LEU A 464 -3.30 -7.90 -5.93
C LEU A 464 -4.71 -8.19 -5.43
N LEU A 465 -4.94 -8.29 -4.12
CA LEU A 465 -6.32 -8.33 -3.64
C LEU A 465 -7.02 -7.00 -3.98
N CYS A 466 -6.37 -5.87 -3.67
CA CYS A 466 -6.87 -4.52 -3.86
C CYS A 466 -5.82 -3.65 -4.56
N GLY A 467 -6.26 -2.67 -5.35
CA GLY A 467 -5.33 -1.87 -6.17
C GLY A 467 -4.60 -0.78 -5.40
N VAL A 468 -5.35 -0.01 -4.62
CA VAL A 468 -4.88 1.10 -3.76
C VAL A 468 -5.84 1.28 -2.59
N SER A 469 -5.29 1.45 -1.39
CA SER A 469 -6.02 1.89 -0.21
C SER A 469 -5.84 3.38 0.02
N THR A 470 -6.97 4.07 0.21
CA THR A 470 -7.07 5.46 0.67
C THR A 470 -7.74 5.50 2.05
N ALA A 471 -7.75 4.38 2.77
CA ALA A 471 -8.62 4.10 3.90
C ALA A 471 -7.85 4.13 5.24
N PRO A 472 -7.74 5.28 5.92
CA PRO A 472 -8.50 6.51 5.68
C PRO A 472 -7.69 7.66 5.09
N CYS A 473 -8.41 8.58 4.43
CA CYS A 473 -7.93 9.91 4.10
C CYS A 473 -8.40 10.88 5.18
N LEU A 474 -7.54 11.12 6.18
CA LEU A 474 -7.87 11.90 7.37
C LEU A 474 -7.85 13.41 7.11
N ILE A 475 -6.86 13.92 6.36
CA ILE A 475 -6.66 15.35 6.09
C ILE A 475 -6.99 15.69 4.64
N GLY A 476 -6.36 15.02 3.68
CA GLY A 476 -6.51 15.35 2.26
C GLY A 476 -5.93 16.74 1.89
N PRO A 477 -6.11 17.16 0.63
CA PRO A 477 -6.68 16.37 -0.46
C PRO A 477 -5.72 15.29 -0.98
N SER A 478 -6.29 14.15 -1.38
CA SER A 478 -5.59 13.03 -2.03
C SER A 478 -5.98 12.98 -3.51
N TYR A 479 -5.04 12.68 -4.41
CA TYR A 479 -5.27 12.70 -5.87
C TYR A 479 -4.85 11.38 -6.51
N LEU A 480 -5.81 10.64 -7.05
CA LEU A 480 -5.61 9.41 -7.82
C LEU A 480 -5.96 9.68 -9.28
N TYR A 481 -4.98 9.72 -10.17
CA TYR A 481 -5.27 10.02 -11.58
C TYR A 481 -4.45 9.23 -12.60
N GLN A 482 -5.08 8.87 -13.72
CA GLN A 482 -4.44 8.14 -14.81
C GLN A 482 -3.69 6.88 -14.39
N ASN A 483 -4.20 6.14 -13.39
CA ASN A 483 -3.68 4.84 -13.01
C ASN A 483 -4.38 3.71 -13.78
N LEU A 484 -3.67 2.60 -13.94
CA LEU A 484 -4.24 1.32 -14.37
C LEU A 484 -4.32 0.39 -13.16
N ILE A 485 -5.53 -0.09 -12.85
CA ILE A 485 -5.74 -1.17 -11.89
C ILE A 485 -6.40 -2.30 -12.65
N CYS A 486 -5.64 -3.37 -12.90
CA CYS A 486 -6.09 -4.47 -13.74
C CYS A 486 -5.83 -5.82 -13.10
N ASP A 487 -6.67 -6.79 -13.43
CA ASP A 487 -6.41 -8.21 -13.14
C ASP A 487 -6.05 -8.51 -11.67
N LEU A 488 -6.86 -7.96 -10.77
CA LEU A 488 -6.73 -8.22 -9.34
C LEU A 488 -6.93 -9.70 -9.03
N GLY A 489 -6.17 -10.20 -8.07
CA GLY A 489 -6.17 -11.57 -7.59
C GLY A 489 -5.00 -11.81 -6.63
N ASP A 490 -5.29 -12.15 -5.38
CA ASP A 490 -4.30 -12.69 -4.44
C ASP A 490 -3.76 -14.06 -4.90
N VAL A 491 -2.99 -14.74 -4.06
CA VAL A 491 -2.44 -16.09 -4.37
C VAL A 491 -3.51 -17.15 -4.70
N TYR A 492 -4.78 -16.90 -4.36
CA TYR A 492 -5.95 -17.74 -4.65
C TYR A 492 -6.88 -17.15 -5.73
N GLY A 493 -6.49 -16.05 -6.37
CA GLY A 493 -7.32 -15.34 -7.35
C GLY A 493 -8.53 -14.64 -6.72
N LEU A 494 -8.52 -14.40 -5.41
CA LEU A 494 -9.52 -13.58 -4.74
C LEU A 494 -9.18 -12.11 -4.97
N SER A 495 -10.18 -11.31 -5.27
CA SER A 495 -10.05 -9.86 -5.43
C SER A 495 -11.05 -9.11 -4.58
N GLY A 496 -10.63 -7.94 -4.10
CA GLY A 496 -11.41 -6.98 -3.36
C GLY A 496 -11.82 -5.81 -4.23
N ALA A 497 -11.72 -4.61 -3.69
CA ALA A 497 -12.00 -3.37 -4.41
C ALA A 497 -10.71 -2.82 -5.04
N SER A 498 -10.82 -2.29 -6.25
CA SER A 498 -9.71 -1.62 -6.93
C SER A 498 -9.27 -0.38 -6.17
N VAL A 499 -10.24 0.36 -5.63
CA VAL A 499 -10.02 1.46 -4.69
C VAL A 499 -10.69 1.12 -3.36
N LYS A 500 -9.85 0.84 -2.36
CA LYS A 500 -10.24 0.52 -0.98
C LYS A 500 -10.35 1.81 -0.17
N ASN A 501 -11.52 2.07 0.41
CA ASN A 501 -11.90 3.27 1.17
C ASN A 501 -12.39 2.93 2.61
N VAL A 502 -12.36 1.65 2.98
CA VAL A 502 -12.99 1.11 4.20
C VAL A 502 -12.01 1.10 5.36
N TYR A 503 -12.23 1.95 6.36
CA TYR A 503 -11.52 1.96 7.65
C TYR A 503 -12.47 2.33 8.80
N SER A 504 -12.10 2.11 10.07
CA SER A 504 -12.98 2.38 11.21
C SER A 504 -13.30 3.87 11.41
N ASP A 505 -12.33 4.76 11.17
CA ASP A 505 -12.55 6.21 11.01
C ASP A 505 -12.30 6.55 9.54
N PRO A 506 -13.31 6.95 8.76
CA PRO A 506 -13.15 7.22 7.33
C PRO A 506 -12.35 8.49 7.03
N GLY A 507 -12.14 9.36 8.03
CA GLY A 507 -11.50 10.65 7.84
C GLY A 507 -12.36 11.66 7.08
N LYS A 508 -11.90 12.91 7.01
CA LYS A 508 -12.68 14.04 6.46
C LYS A 508 -11.99 14.66 5.24
N GLY A 509 -10.83 14.13 4.85
CA GLY A 509 -10.10 14.60 3.69
C GLY A 509 -10.76 14.22 2.38
N THR A 510 -10.74 15.16 1.43
CA THR A 510 -11.23 14.98 0.06
C THR A 510 -10.32 14.05 -0.72
N ILE A 511 -10.90 13.15 -1.51
CA ILE A 511 -10.19 12.26 -2.42
C ILE A 511 -10.69 12.52 -3.85
N PHE A 512 -9.75 12.77 -4.76
CA PHE A 512 -10.00 13.00 -6.17
C PHE A 512 -9.66 11.77 -7.01
N PHE A 513 -10.58 11.35 -7.88
CA PHE A 513 -10.41 10.20 -8.76
C PHE A 513 -10.60 10.62 -10.22
N PHE A 514 -9.50 10.80 -10.97
CA PHE A 514 -9.55 11.32 -12.33
C PHE A 514 -8.97 10.38 -13.36
N ASN A 515 -9.74 10.06 -14.39
CA ASN A 515 -9.18 9.36 -15.55
C ASN A 515 -8.47 8.05 -15.17
N ASN A 516 -8.90 7.32 -14.13
CA ASN A 516 -8.33 6.01 -13.83
C ASN A 516 -9.00 4.95 -14.71
N THR A 517 -8.27 3.91 -15.08
CA THR A 517 -8.82 2.73 -15.76
C THR A 517 -8.77 1.53 -14.81
N ILE A 518 -9.94 1.01 -14.48
CA ILE A 518 -10.12 -0.19 -13.68
C ILE A 518 -10.68 -1.30 -14.58
N ALA A 519 -10.02 -2.45 -14.67
CA ALA A 519 -10.44 -3.54 -15.54
C ALA A 519 -10.16 -4.93 -14.95
N GLY A 520 -10.87 -5.96 -15.42
CA GLY A 520 -10.68 -7.33 -14.94
C GLY A 520 -11.38 -7.66 -13.60
N PRO A 521 -10.95 -8.73 -12.91
CA PRO A 521 -11.53 -9.13 -11.62
C PRO A 521 -11.43 -8.08 -10.51
N GLY A 522 -12.41 -8.09 -9.60
CA GLY A 522 -12.53 -7.14 -8.48
C GLY A 522 -13.75 -6.23 -8.60
N GLY A 523 -14.03 -5.41 -7.58
CA GLY A 523 -14.96 -4.28 -7.66
C GLY A 523 -14.23 -2.97 -7.98
N GLY A 524 -14.94 -1.91 -8.35
CA GLY A 524 -14.33 -0.59 -8.54
C GLY A 524 -14.05 0.10 -7.20
N PHE A 525 -14.94 0.98 -6.76
CA PHE A 525 -14.78 1.75 -5.51
C PHE A 525 -15.54 1.13 -4.33
N SER A 526 -14.86 0.86 -3.22
CA SER A 526 -15.52 0.45 -1.97
C SER A 526 -16.08 1.66 -1.19
N SER A 527 -16.89 1.41 -0.16
CA SER A 527 -17.52 2.45 0.66
C SER A 527 -16.55 3.16 1.61
N TYR A 528 -16.89 4.38 2.03
CA TYR A 528 -16.36 4.95 3.27
C TYR A 528 -17.09 4.30 4.45
N SER A 529 -16.40 3.61 5.34
CA SER A 529 -17.01 3.06 6.58
C SER A 529 -16.78 3.99 7.76
N GLY A 530 -17.74 4.10 8.70
CA GLY A 530 -17.58 4.90 9.92
C GLY A 530 -18.67 4.62 10.95
N GLY A 531 -18.42 4.96 12.22
CA GLY A 531 -19.39 4.87 13.32
C GLY A 531 -20.52 5.91 13.21
N SER A 532 -21.47 5.91 14.16
CA SER A 532 -22.68 6.75 14.11
C SER A 532 -22.43 8.26 14.00
N GLU A 533 -21.29 8.76 14.48
CA GLU A 533 -20.88 10.17 14.35
C GLU A 533 -20.52 10.59 12.91
N ALA A 534 -20.24 9.63 12.02
CA ALA A 534 -19.97 9.88 10.61
C ALA A 534 -21.24 10.11 9.77
N ASN A 535 -22.43 9.78 10.30
CA ASN A 535 -23.68 9.81 9.54
C ASN A 535 -24.20 11.22 9.20
N ASP A 536 -23.64 12.29 9.77
CA ASP A 536 -24.02 13.69 9.49
C ASP A 536 -23.10 14.38 8.46
N MET A 537 -22.23 13.63 7.76
CA MET A 537 -21.24 14.19 6.81
C MET A 537 -21.79 14.40 5.39
N LEU A 538 -23.08 14.15 5.14
CA LEU A 538 -23.74 14.55 3.89
C LEU A 538 -23.80 16.09 3.74
N ASN A 539 -23.83 16.81 4.86
CA ASN A 539 -23.75 18.28 4.91
C ASN A 539 -22.34 18.78 5.25
N GLY A 540 -21.36 17.88 5.31
CA GLY A 540 -19.98 18.17 5.66
C GLY A 540 -19.10 18.58 4.47
N PRO A 541 -17.76 18.53 4.65
CA PRO A 541 -16.83 18.76 3.56
C PRO A 541 -16.98 17.68 2.48
N LEU A 542 -16.62 18.04 1.24
CA LEU A 542 -16.61 17.10 0.13
C LEU A 542 -15.62 15.96 0.42
N LYS A 543 -16.12 14.72 0.46
CA LYS A 543 -15.31 13.53 0.75
C LYS A 543 -14.69 12.93 -0.50
N GLY A 544 -15.47 12.79 -1.57
CA GLY A 544 -15.00 12.20 -2.82
C GLY A 544 -15.45 12.99 -4.04
N TYR A 545 -14.56 13.13 -5.00
CA TYR A 545 -14.82 13.79 -6.27
C TYR A 545 -14.25 12.97 -7.41
N ALA A 546 -15.08 12.50 -8.33
CA ALA A 546 -14.65 11.60 -9.39
C ALA A 546 -15.09 12.11 -10.77
N ARG A 547 -14.17 12.07 -11.74
CA ARG A 547 -14.44 12.41 -13.14
C ARG A 547 -13.70 11.47 -14.09
N ASN A 548 -14.32 11.14 -15.22
CA ASN A 548 -13.67 10.49 -16.37
C ASN A 548 -13.09 9.10 -16.09
N ASN A 549 -13.56 8.34 -15.09
CA ASN A 549 -12.98 7.01 -14.83
C ASN A 549 -13.57 5.96 -15.78
N VAL A 550 -12.79 4.95 -16.15
CA VAL A 550 -13.30 3.72 -16.80
C VAL A 550 -13.38 2.63 -15.75
N ILE A 551 -14.55 2.03 -15.58
CA ILE A 551 -14.81 0.99 -14.58
C ILE A 551 -15.37 -0.25 -15.27
N ALA A 552 -14.47 -1.13 -15.71
CA ALA A 552 -14.73 -2.41 -16.38
C ALA A 552 -14.49 -3.63 -15.45
N SER A 553 -14.83 -3.50 -14.16
CA SER A 553 -14.57 -4.50 -13.10
C SER A 553 -15.60 -5.64 -13.04
N THR A 554 -15.22 -6.87 -12.66
CA THR A 554 -16.16 -8.03 -12.55
C THR A 554 -17.22 -7.89 -11.48
N GLY A 555 -16.92 -7.12 -10.44
CA GLY A 555 -17.85 -6.77 -9.38
C GLY A 555 -18.57 -5.47 -9.71
N GLY A 556 -19.34 -4.97 -8.75
CA GLY A 556 -20.02 -3.69 -8.90
C GLY A 556 -19.04 -2.53 -9.13
N PRO A 557 -19.44 -1.50 -9.92
CA PRO A 557 -18.56 -0.39 -10.27
C PRO A 557 -18.18 0.47 -9.06
N MET A 558 -19.12 0.65 -8.14
CA MET A 558 -18.88 1.38 -6.89
C MET A 558 -19.93 0.99 -5.85
N SER A 559 -19.55 1.10 -4.58
CA SER A 559 -20.47 0.93 -3.46
C SER A 559 -21.40 2.13 -3.35
N SER A 560 -22.71 1.89 -3.26
CA SER A 560 -23.69 2.95 -3.03
C SER A 560 -23.49 3.67 -1.69
N ALA A 561 -22.82 3.04 -0.72
CA ALA A 561 -22.56 3.64 0.59
C ALA A 561 -21.54 4.79 0.54
N LEU A 562 -20.89 5.03 -0.60
CA LEU A 562 -20.12 6.26 -0.87
C LEU A 562 -21.00 7.53 -0.82
N PHE A 563 -22.31 7.37 -1.02
CA PHE A 563 -23.27 8.46 -1.21
C PHE A 563 -24.33 8.56 -0.11
N THR A 564 -24.29 7.66 0.88
CA THR A 564 -25.31 7.62 1.95
C THR A 564 -24.85 8.28 3.25
N HIS A 565 -23.54 8.40 3.46
CA HIS A 565 -22.99 8.93 4.72
C HIS A 565 -22.10 10.16 4.52
N PHE A 566 -21.60 10.38 3.30
CA PHE A 566 -20.63 11.43 2.99
C PHE A 566 -21.05 12.21 1.75
N ARG A 567 -20.82 13.52 1.78
CA ARG A 567 -20.94 14.37 0.60
C ARG A 567 -19.93 13.93 -0.46
N SER A 568 -20.40 13.48 -1.61
CA SER A 568 -19.58 13.10 -2.76
C SER A 568 -20.16 13.67 -4.04
N ASP A 569 -19.30 13.86 -5.03
CA ASP A 569 -19.66 14.33 -6.37
C ASP A 569 -18.91 13.48 -7.42
N PHE A 570 -19.57 12.43 -7.88
CA PHE A 570 -19.06 11.48 -8.87
C PHE A 570 -19.84 11.69 -10.16
N ASP A 571 -19.12 11.85 -11.28
CA ASP A 571 -19.75 12.04 -12.58
C ASP A 571 -18.82 11.65 -13.74
N TYR A 572 -19.37 11.53 -14.96
CA TYR A 572 -18.62 11.25 -16.19
C TYR A 572 -17.78 9.95 -16.15
N SER A 573 -18.24 8.89 -15.48
CA SER A 573 -17.57 7.59 -15.58
C SER A 573 -18.12 6.76 -16.74
N LEU A 574 -17.25 6.00 -17.41
CA LEU A 574 -17.65 4.89 -18.26
C LEU A 574 -17.87 3.68 -17.36
N ILE A 575 -19.14 3.39 -17.09
CA ILE A 575 -19.55 2.33 -16.18
C ILE A 575 -19.93 1.14 -17.04
N GLY A 576 -19.11 0.08 -16.99
CA GLY A 576 -19.70 -1.20 -17.34
C GLY A 576 -18.93 -2.39 -17.88
N ARG A 577 -19.70 -3.49 -17.89
CA ARG A 577 -19.56 -4.77 -18.59
C ARG A 577 -20.84 -5.12 -19.34
N PRO A 578 -20.86 -5.98 -20.35
CA PRO A 578 -22.12 -6.35 -21.00
C PRO A 578 -23.17 -6.85 -19.97
N GLY A 579 -24.37 -6.24 -19.93
CA GLY A 579 -25.51 -6.71 -19.12
C GLY A 579 -25.99 -5.77 -18.00
N ASP A 580 -25.11 -5.35 -17.08
CA ASP A 580 -25.53 -4.71 -15.80
C ASP A 580 -25.34 -3.18 -15.76
N ASN A 581 -24.86 -2.58 -16.84
CA ASN A 581 -24.40 -1.17 -16.86
C ASN A 581 -25.51 -0.17 -16.64
N GLU A 582 -26.58 -0.34 -17.40
CA GLU A 582 -27.72 0.55 -17.35
C GLU A 582 -28.40 0.46 -15.99
N THR A 583 -28.48 -0.74 -15.39
CA THR A 583 -29.04 -0.90 -14.04
C THR A 583 -28.18 -0.20 -13.00
N ALA A 584 -26.86 -0.39 -13.02
CA ALA A 584 -25.95 0.27 -12.08
C ALA A 584 -25.97 1.80 -12.23
N ALA A 585 -25.85 2.30 -13.47
CA ALA A 585 -25.83 3.73 -13.75
C ALA A 585 -27.18 4.39 -13.44
N LYS A 586 -28.30 3.78 -13.83
CA LYS A 586 -29.65 4.24 -13.47
C LYS A 586 -29.82 4.34 -11.95
N ARG A 587 -29.36 3.33 -11.20
CA ARG A 587 -29.40 3.37 -9.73
C ARG A 587 -28.62 4.55 -9.16
N LEU A 588 -27.42 4.83 -9.68
CA LEU A 588 -26.61 5.98 -9.24
C LEU A 588 -27.30 7.32 -9.50
N ARG A 589 -27.88 7.48 -10.70
CA ARG A 589 -28.60 8.70 -11.09
C ARG A 589 -29.87 8.92 -10.28
N GLU A 590 -30.76 7.94 -10.28
CA GLU A 590 -32.11 8.10 -9.73
C GLU A 590 -32.17 8.05 -8.21
N GLN A 591 -31.31 7.24 -7.56
CA GLN A 591 -31.37 7.08 -6.09
C GLN A 591 -30.41 8.00 -5.35
N TYR A 592 -29.27 8.36 -5.96
CA TYR A 592 -28.21 9.10 -5.27
C TYR A 592 -27.85 10.43 -5.93
N GLY A 593 -28.40 10.74 -7.12
CA GLY A 593 -28.08 11.97 -7.86
C GLY A 593 -26.60 12.03 -8.30
N GLN A 594 -25.98 10.88 -8.53
CA GLN A 594 -24.57 10.74 -8.91
C GLN A 594 -24.46 10.17 -10.31
N GLU A 595 -23.32 10.35 -10.96
CA GLU A 595 -23.04 9.78 -12.28
C GLU A 595 -24.12 10.17 -13.32
N MET A 596 -24.59 11.41 -13.22
CA MET A 596 -25.65 11.99 -14.06
C MET A 596 -25.30 11.98 -15.54
N ASN A 597 -24.02 12.15 -15.86
CA ASN A 597 -23.43 12.15 -17.19
C ASN A 597 -22.55 10.91 -17.43
N SER A 598 -22.75 9.84 -16.66
CA SER A 598 -22.07 8.55 -16.93
C SER A 598 -22.45 7.97 -18.28
N VAL A 599 -21.51 7.26 -18.88
CA VAL A 599 -21.77 6.41 -20.04
C VAL A 599 -21.93 4.97 -19.55
N ALA A 600 -23.11 4.39 -19.76
CA ALA A 600 -23.45 3.05 -19.29
C ALA A 600 -23.26 2.00 -20.40
N ALA A 601 -22.03 1.75 -20.80
CA ALA A 601 -21.71 0.83 -21.88
C ALA A 601 -20.41 0.05 -21.59
N PRO A 602 -20.25 -1.16 -22.17
CA PRO A 602 -18.99 -1.89 -22.06
C PRO A 602 -17.83 -1.07 -22.65
N ALA A 603 -16.71 -1.00 -21.94
CA ALA A 603 -15.48 -0.44 -22.50
C ALA A 603 -14.98 -1.32 -23.65
N GLN A 604 -14.54 -0.68 -24.74
CA GLN A 604 -13.96 -1.35 -25.90
C GLN A 604 -12.47 -1.01 -25.95
N PHE A 605 -11.64 -1.93 -25.44
CA PHE A 605 -10.19 -1.76 -25.36
C PHE A 605 -9.49 -2.24 -26.63
N VAL A 606 -8.32 -1.67 -26.94
CA VAL A 606 -7.52 -2.05 -28.12
C VAL A 606 -7.12 -3.53 -28.07
N ALA A 607 -6.62 -4.03 -26.93
CA ALA A 607 -6.36 -5.45 -26.73
C ALA A 607 -6.27 -5.78 -25.23
N GLU A 608 -7.42 -6.04 -24.60
CA GLU A 608 -7.49 -6.35 -23.16
C GLU A 608 -6.64 -7.57 -22.79
N ASP A 609 -6.66 -8.64 -23.59
CA ASP A 609 -5.89 -9.87 -23.38
C ASP A 609 -4.37 -9.62 -23.27
N ARG A 610 -3.87 -8.64 -24.00
CA ARG A 610 -2.47 -8.16 -24.00
C ARG A 610 -2.18 -7.02 -23.01
N ALA A 611 -3.14 -6.72 -22.13
CA ALA A 611 -3.13 -5.61 -21.18
C ALA A 611 -3.01 -4.21 -21.84
N ASP A 612 -3.50 -4.06 -23.07
CA ASP A 612 -3.66 -2.78 -23.74
C ASP A 612 -5.07 -2.23 -23.51
N TYR A 613 -5.18 -1.44 -22.45
CA TYR A 613 -6.43 -0.84 -21.98
C TYR A 613 -6.71 0.56 -22.55
N ARG A 614 -6.05 0.93 -23.65
CA ARG A 614 -6.45 2.11 -24.43
C ARG A 614 -7.85 1.87 -24.99
N LEU A 615 -8.72 2.89 -24.95
CA LEU A 615 -10.00 2.81 -25.63
C LEU A 615 -9.79 2.81 -27.14
N GLN A 616 -10.53 1.98 -27.88
CA GLN A 616 -10.62 2.08 -29.33
C GLN A 616 -11.26 3.40 -29.74
N GLU A 617 -10.92 3.90 -30.94
CA GLU A 617 -11.64 5.01 -31.54
C GLU A 617 -13.14 4.65 -31.65
N ASN A 618 -14.01 5.57 -31.26
CA ASN A 618 -15.47 5.38 -31.16
C ASN A 618 -15.95 4.42 -30.05
N SER A 619 -15.07 3.97 -29.14
CA SER A 619 -15.52 3.35 -27.89
C SER A 619 -16.46 4.31 -27.13
N PRO A 620 -17.46 3.84 -26.37
CA PRO A 620 -18.41 4.74 -25.69
C PRO A 620 -17.78 5.79 -24.76
N GLY A 621 -16.59 5.54 -24.19
CA GLY A 621 -15.84 6.52 -23.40
C GLY A 621 -14.85 7.38 -24.19
N TRP A 622 -14.76 7.20 -25.51
CA TRP A 622 -13.88 7.97 -26.39
C TRP A 622 -14.44 9.38 -26.57
N GLN A 623 -13.63 10.40 -26.27
CA GLN A 623 -14.02 11.82 -26.33
C GLN A 623 -15.34 12.15 -25.62
N ALA A 624 -15.68 11.40 -24.56
CA ALA A 624 -16.92 11.54 -23.80
C ALA A 624 -16.71 12.10 -22.39
N GLY A 625 -15.47 12.44 -22.04
CA GLY A 625 -15.12 12.94 -20.72
C GLY A 625 -15.43 14.42 -20.51
N TYR A 626 -15.18 14.86 -19.29
CA TYR A 626 -15.28 16.22 -18.79
C TYR A 626 -13.91 16.89 -18.76
N ALA A 627 -13.82 18.13 -19.23
CA ALA A 627 -12.60 18.93 -19.16
C ALA A 627 -12.22 19.27 -17.71
N LEU A 628 -11.06 18.79 -17.26
CA LEU A 628 -10.52 19.09 -15.94
C LEU A 628 -9.32 20.05 -16.08
N PRO A 629 -9.35 21.24 -15.47
CA PRO A 629 -8.17 22.11 -15.38
C PRO A 629 -6.97 21.31 -14.90
N ASN A 630 -5.77 21.63 -15.44
CA ASN A 630 -4.46 21.01 -15.20
C ASN A 630 -4.31 19.47 -15.18
N VAL A 631 -5.38 18.70 -15.33
CA VAL A 631 -5.38 17.23 -15.38
C VAL A 631 -5.65 16.76 -16.81
N MET A 632 -6.78 17.21 -17.36
CA MET A 632 -7.26 16.91 -18.72
C MET A 632 -8.05 18.11 -19.27
N PRO A 633 -7.37 19.20 -19.68
CA PRO A 633 -8.05 20.44 -20.07
C PRO A 633 -8.67 20.38 -21.48
N GLN A 634 -8.51 19.26 -22.20
CA GLN A 634 -9.16 19.09 -23.50
C GLN A 634 -10.68 19.18 -23.33
N ALA A 635 -11.40 19.74 -24.32
CA ALA A 635 -12.86 19.93 -24.23
C ALA A 635 -13.62 18.60 -24.10
N THR A 636 -13.17 17.58 -24.82
CA THR A 636 -13.76 16.24 -24.86
C THR A 636 -12.65 15.19 -24.71
N PRO A 637 -12.08 15.02 -23.49
CA PRO A 637 -11.06 14.00 -23.26
C PRO A 637 -11.68 12.60 -23.31
N ASN A 638 -10.84 11.58 -23.50
CA ASN A 638 -11.28 10.22 -23.28
C ASN A 638 -11.53 9.99 -21.79
N MET A 639 -12.54 9.19 -21.45
CA MET A 639 -12.63 8.56 -20.14
C MET A 639 -11.51 7.52 -20.01
N GLY A 640 -10.95 7.38 -18.81
CA GLY A 640 -9.86 6.48 -18.47
C GLY A 640 -8.47 7.10 -18.63
N ALA A 641 -7.46 6.28 -18.39
CA ALA A 641 -6.08 6.73 -18.20
C ALA A 641 -5.38 7.17 -19.48
N TYR A 642 -5.84 6.70 -20.64
CA TYR A 642 -5.16 6.87 -21.91
C TYR A 642 -5.82 7.95 -22.77
N GLN A 643 -4.99 8.79 -23.40
CA GLN A 643 -5.43 9.84 -24.32
C GLN A 643 -4.71 9.68 -25.66
N PRO A 644 -5.33 10.06 -26.79
CA PRO A 644 -4.65 10.08 -28.07
C PRO A 644 -3.43 11.00 -28.02
N GLY A 645 -2.26 10.51 -28.47
CA GLY A 645 -0.99 11.26 -28.39
C GLY A 645 -0.46 11.48 -26.96
N GLY A 646 -1.08 10.87 -25.94
CA GLY A 646 -0.63 10.92 -24.56
C GLY A 646 0.21 9.69 -24.18
N ILE A 647 0.05 9.25 -22.93
CA ILE A 647 0.60 7.96 -22.50
C ILE A 647 -0.07 6.81 -23.25
N ASP A 648 0.71 5.79 -23.58
CA ASP A 648 0.33 4.62 -24.37
C ASP A 648 0.55 3.29 -23.64
N ALA A 649 1.33 3.30 -22.56
CA ALA A 649 1.58 2.16 -21.70
C ALA A 649 1.60 2.59 -20.23
N LEU A 650 1.01 1.76 -19.38
CA LEU A 650 1.08 1.88 -17.93
C LEU A 650 1.69 0.59 -17.35
N PRO A 651 2.65 0.67 -16.43
CA PRO A 651 3.03 1.87 -15.71
C PRO A 651 3.88 2.81 -16.58
N TYR A 652 3.68 4.12 -16.42
CA TYR A 652 4.37 5.10 -17.24
C TYR A 652 5.88 5.07 -16.97
N ARG A 653 6.67 5.26 -18.02
CA ARG A 653 8.12 5.48 -17.95
C ARG A 653 8.50 6.50 -19.02
N PRO A 654 9.41 7.44 -18.73
CA PRO A 654 10.02 8.31 -19.75
C PRO A 654 11.04 7.50 -20.57
N LEU A 655 10.55 6.52 -21.32
CA LEU A 655 11.36 5.54 -22.04
C LEU A 655 10.80 5.31 -23.45
N SER A 656 11.63 5.46 -24.47
CA SER A 656 11.27 5.27 -25.88
C SER A 656 11.03 3.79 -26.24
N LEU A 657 11.70 2.87 -25.55
CA LEU A 657 11.52 1.43 -25.69
C LEU A 657 10.08 1.03 -25.35
N GLN A 658 9.47 0.23 -26.22
CA GLN A 658 8.11 -0.30 -26.11
C GLN A 658 8.10 -1.82 -26.26
N THR A 659 7.04 -2.42 -25.74
CA THR A 659 6.65 -3.80 -26.01
C THR A 659 5.29 -3.79 -26.71
N ASP A 660 5.06 -4.74 -27.62
CA ASP A 660 3.76 -4.91 -28.31
C ASP A 660 2.68 -5.53 -27.41
N THR A 661 3.08 -6.14 -26.31
CA THR A 661 2.23 -6.66 -25.25
C THR A 661 2.79 -6.35 -23.86
N GLN A 662 1.91 -6.23 -22.87
CA GLN A 662 2.25 -6.04 -21.47
C GLN A 662 1.80 -7.21 -20.59
N ARG A 663 1.17 -8.22 -21.19
CA ARG A 663 0.73 -9.45 -20.53
C ARG A 663 0.78 -10.64 -21.48
N LEU A 664 1.28 -11.76 -20.97
CA LEU A 664 1.24 -13.07 -21.62
C LEU A 664 0.39 -14.03 -20.78
N GLN A 665 -0.47 -14.79 -21.46
CA GLN A 665 -1.32 -15.80 -20.85
C GLN A 665 -1.04 -17.15 -21.50
N PHE A 666 -0.52 -18.09 -20.72
CA PHE A 666 -0.27 -19.45 -21.13
C PHE A 666 -1.31 -20.38 -20.51
N THR A 667 -1.71 -21.39 -21.25
CA THR A 667 -2.58 -22.46 -20.75
C THR A 667 -1.84 -23.77 -20.88
N TRP A 668 -1.78 -24.54 -19.79
CA TRP A 668 -1.26 -25.89 -19.82
C TRP A 668 -2.24 -26.83 -20.53
N THR A 669 -1.74 -27.65 -21.44
CA THR A 669 -2.48 -28.79 -22.01
C THR A 669 -1.63 -30.06 -21.96
N PRO A 670 -2.21 -31.26 -22.11
CA PRO A 670 -1.46 -32.50 -22.21
C PRO A 670 -0.43 -32.52 -23.35
N GLU A 671 -0.65 -31.74 -24.40
CA GLU A 671 0.24 -31.60 -25.56
C GLU A 671 1.42 -30.64 -25.31
N GLY A 672 1.41 -29.91 -24.19
CA GLY A 672 2.44 -28.95 -23.79
C GLY A 672 1.95 -27.50 -23.80
N ILE A 673 2.87 -26.56 -23.56
CA ILE A 673 2.59 -25.12 -23.55
C ILE A 673 3.24 -24.48 -24.77
N ALA A 674 2.44 -23.83 -25.61
CA ALA A 674 2.95 -23.15 -26.80
C ALA A 674 3.80 -21.92 -26.40
N PRO A 675 4.98 -21.72 -27.03
CA PRO A 675 5.78 -20.53 -26.82
C PRO A 675 5.05 -19.28 -27.34
N GLN A 676 5.28 -18.14 -26.70
CA GLN A 676 4.77 -16.84 -27.13
C GLN A 676 5.94 -15.90 -27.45
N ARG A 677 5.64 -14.77 -28.08
CA ARG A 677 6.61 -13.78 -28.49
C ARG A 677 6.24 -12.40 -27.96
N VAL A 678 7.26 -11.58 -27.72
CA VAL A 678 7.12 -10.15 -27.44
C VAL A 678 8.02 -9.40 -28.40
N GLU A 679 7.49 -8.41 -29.10
CA GLU A 679 8.27 -7.53 -29.96
C GLU A 679 8.69 -6.28 -29.19
N LEU A 680 9.98 -5.97 -29.28
CA LEU A 680 10.57 -4.76 -28.75
C LEU A 680 10.79 -3.76 -29.90
N SER A 681 10.40 -2.51 -29.69
CA SER A 681 10.60 -1.43 -30.66
C SER A 681 10.87 -0.11 -29.95
N LEU A 682 11.35 0.89 -30.71
CA LEU A 682 11.47 2.26 -30.22
C LEU A 682 10.34 3.10 -30.81
N ARG A 683 9.68 3.90 -29.97
CA ARG A 683 8.57 4.79 -30.37
C ARG A 683 8.98 5.84 -31.40
N GLU A 684 10.19 6.37 -31.26
CA GLU A 684 10.68 7.51 -32.03
C GLU A 684 12.14 7.29 -32.44
N PRO A 685 12.60 7.92 -33.53
CA PRO A 685 14.01 7.87 -33.92
C PRO A 685 14.91 8.40 -32.81
N GLY A 686 16.03 7.72 -32.56
CA GLY A 686 16.96 8.12 -31.50
C GLY A 686 18.11 7.13 -31.33
N GLU A 687 18.84 7.27 -30.23
CA GLU A 687 19.91 6.34 -29.87
C GLU A 687 19.36 4.92 -29.65
N ALA A 688 20.18 3.93 -30.03
CA ALA A 688 19.85 2.53 -29.81
C ALA A 688 19.78 2.24 -28.30
N VAL A 689 18.77 1.50 -27.88
CA VAL A 689 18.52 1.22 -26.46
C VAL A 689 18.97 -0.20 -26.14
N SER A 690 19.96 -0.31 -25.25
CA SER A 690 20.37 -1.60 -24.69
C SER A 690 19.40 -2.06 -23.61
N PHE A 691 19.06 -3.34 -23.59
CA PHE A 691 18.20 -3.93 -22.56
C PHE A 691 18.82 -5.21 -22.00
N THR A 692 18.37 -5.55 -20.80
CA THR A 692 18.54 -6.86 -20.15
C THR A 692 17.20 -7.34 -19.63
N ILE A 693 16.99 -8.64 -19.63
CA ILE A 693 15.83 -9.26 -19.00
C ILE A 693 16.13 -9.43 -17.51
N ARG A 694 15.20 -8.97 -16.67
CA ARG A 694 15.15 -9.27 -15.24
C ARG A 694 13.84 -9.99 -14.92
N LYS A 695 13.89 -10.95 -14.03
CA LYS A 695 12.72 -11.66 -13.50
C LYS A 695 13.07 -12.14 -12.11
N ASN A 696 12.06 -12.47 -11.32
CA ASN A 696 12.27 -13.13 -10.05
C ASN A 696 13.02 -14.46 -10.24
N ASP A 697 13.95 -14.75 -9.34
CA ASP A 697 14.70 -16.01 -9.33
C ASP A 697 13.75 -17.20 -9.17
N SER A 698 12.69 -17.00 -8.39
CA SER A 698 11.64 -17.99 -8.10
C SER A 698 10.77 -18.37 -9.31
N LEU A 699 10.93 -17.68 -10.45
CA LEU A 699 10.24 -17.97 -11.70
C LEU A 699 11.06 -18.89 -12.61
N ASP A 700 11.52 -20.02 -12.09
CA ASP A 700 12.37 -20.98 -12.83
C ASP A 700 11.67 -21.64 -14.03
N PHE A 701 10.34 -21.67 -14.01
CA PHE A 701 9.54 -22.17 -15.13
C PHE A 701 9.48 -21.19 -16.31
N LEU A 702 9.85 -19.91 -16.12
CA LEU A 702 9.78 -18.87 -17.16
C LEU A 702 11.14 -18.66 -17.81
N GLN A 703 11.20 -18.81 -19.12
CA GLN A 703 12.39 -18.56 -19.94
C GLN A 703 12.11 -17.47 -20.97
N VAL A 704 13.04 -16.53 -21.13
CA VAL A 704 12.95 -15.42 -22.10
C VAL A 704 14.29 -15.30 -22.84
N GLU A 705 14.24 -15.34 -24.16
CA GLU A 705 15.42 -15.25 -25.02
C GLU A 705 15.24 -14.25 -26.16
N PRO A 706 16.26 -13.41 -26.48
CA PRO A 706 17.53 -13.29 -25.77
C PRO A 706 17.38 -12.59 -24.40
N THR A 707 18.30 -12.86 -23.47
CA THR A 707 18.30 -12.26 -22.12
C THR A 707 18.89 -10.85 -22.10
N ALA A 708 19.51 -10.40 -23.18
CA ALA A 708 20.00 -9.05 -23.38
C ALA A 708 20.07 -8.74 -24.88
N GLY A 709 20.06 -7.46 -25.23
CA GLY A 709 20.16 -7.05 -26.63
C GLY A 709 20.13 -5.53 -26.79
N VAL A 710 20.07 -5.09 -28.04
CA VAL A 710 19.99 -3.68 -28.42
C VAL A 710 18.85 -3.51 -29.42
N VAL A 711 17.97 -2.55 -29.16
CA VAL A 711 16.84 -2.20 -30.04
C VAL A 711 17.17 -0.90 -30.76
N THR A 712 16.99 -0.90 -32.09
CA THR A 712 17.21 0.29 -32.93
C THR A 712 15.89 0.69 -33.58
N TYR A 713 15.67 2.00 -33.75
CA TYR A 713 14.44 2.50 -34.36
C TYR A 713 14.24 1.91 -35.78
N GLY A 714 13.02 1.45 -36.07
CA GLY A 714 12.68 0.79 -37.34
C GLY A 714 13.22 -0.64 -37.50
N GLN A 715 13.88 -1.20 -36.48
CA GLN A 715 14.41 -2.58 -36.47
C GLN A 715 13.92 -3.29 -35.20
N PRO A 716 12.66 -3.79 -35.18
CA PRO A 716 12.11 -4.46 -34.00
C PRO A 716 12.89 -5.73 -33.67
N LEU A 717 12.98 -6.05 -32.38
CA LEU A 717 13.63 -7.25 -31.86
C LEU A 717 12.60 -8.16 -31.20
N THR A 718 12.58 -9.44 -31.56
CA THR A 718 11.65 -10.42 -30.99
C THR A 718 12.27 -11.15 -29.79
N LEU A 719 11.57 -11.16 -28.66
CA LEU A 719 11.81 -12.06 -27.54
C LEU A 719 10.96 -13.32 -27.71
N ASN A 720 11.54 -14.49 -27.50
CA ASN A 720 10.82 -15.76 -27.37
C ASN A 720 10.61 -16.07 -25.88
N VAL A 721 9.36 -16.32 -25.49
CA VAL A 721 8.97 -16.61 -24.11
C VAL A 721 8.44 -18.04 -24.04
N ARG A 722 9.05 -18.85 -23.18
CA ARG A 722 8.75 -20.28 -23.01
C ARG A 722 8.44 -20.59 -21.55
N ILE A 723 7.54 -21.55 -21.36
CA ILE A 723 7.23 -22.12 -20.05
C ILE A 723 7.77 -23.55 -19.99
N ASP A 724 8.62 -23.82 -19.01
CA ASP A 724 9.04 -25.17 -18.67
C ASP A 724 7.97 -25.83 -17.80
N ALA A 725 7.13 -26.66 -18.43
CA ALA A 725 6.00 -27.30 -17.78
C ALA A 725 6.42 -28.20 -16.60
N ALA A 726 7.64 -28.76 -16.61
CA ALA A 726 8.13 -29.62 -15.54
C ALA A 726 8.47 -28.84 -14.26
N LYS A 727 8.64 -27.51 -14.35
CA LYS A 727 8.96 -26.62 -13.24
C LYS A 727 7.77 -25.81 -12.74
N ILE A 728 6.57 -26.04 -13.28
CA ILE A 728 5.35 -25.40 -12.77
C ILE A 728 5.10 -25.91 -11.33
N PRO A 729 5.00 -25.00 -10.34
CA PRO A 729 5.02 -25.44 -8.95
C PRO A 729 3.69 -26.03 -8.50
N PHE A 730 2.56 -25.49 -8.97
CA PHE A 730 1.22 -25.86 -8.48
C PHE A 730 0.19 -25.94 -9.62
N ALA A 731 -0.80 -26.82 -9.47
CA ALA A 731 -1.92 -26.99 -10.43
C ALA A 731 -2.97 -25.87 -10.27
N LYS A 732 -2.55 -24.63 -10.48
CA LYS A 732 -3.33 -23.40 -10.37
C LYS A 732 -2.91 -22.39 -11.44
N GLN A 733 -3.48 -21.19 -11.40
CA GLN A 733 -2.89 -20.05 -12.09
C GLN A 733 -1.60 -19.63 -11.37
N ASN A 734 -0.46 -19.72 -12.07
CA ASN A 734 0.85 -19.31 -11.57
C ASN A 734 1.23 -17.96 -12.17
N SER A 735 1.57 -17.00 -11.31
CA SER A 735 1.73 -15.59 -11.69
C SER A 735 3.14 -15.09 -11.43
N GLY A 736 3.65 -14.27 -12.35
CA GLY A 736 4.94 -13.60 -12.25
C GLY A 736 5.10 -12.53 -13.33
N SER A 737 6.30 -11.98 -13.47
CA SER A 737 6.61 -11.07 -14.57
C SER A 737 8.09 -11.13 -14.94
N PHE A 738 8.42 -10.60 -16.10
CA PHE A 738 9.78 -10.21 -16.44
C PHE A 738 9.80 -8.74 -16.88
N LEU A 739 10.96 -8.12 -16.76
CA LEU A 739 11.22 -6.73 -17.08
C LEU A 739 12.18 -6.67 -18.26
N VAL A 740 11.82 -5.93 -19.28
CA VAL A 740 12.77 -5.47 -20.31
C VAL A 740 13.41 -4.20 -19.77
N ARG A 741 14.55 -4.34 -19.09
CA ARG A 741 15.16 -3.30 -18.26
C ARG A 741 16.38 -2.66 -18.93
N THR A 742 16.43 -1.33 -18.96
CA THR A 742 17.53 -0.54 -19.51
C THR A 742 18.58 -0.22 -18.45
N ALA A 743 19.79 0.18 -18.87
CA ALA A 743 20.91 0.44 -17.98
C ALA A 743 20.66 1.57 -16.95
N ASN A 744 19.79 2.53 -17.27
CA ASN A 744 19.39 3.62 -16.37
C ASN A 744 18.32 3.22 -15.34
N GLY A 745 17.89 1.96 -15.34
CA GLY A 745 16.93 1.41 -14.38
C GLY A 745 15.46 1.54 -14.74
N LEU A 746 15.13 2.13 -15.88
CA LEU A 746 13.76 2.10 -16.41
C LEU A 746 13.48 0.74 -17.07
N SER A 747 12.21 0.37 -17.19
CA SER A 747 11.84 -0.94 -17.73
C SER A 747 10.49 -0.94 -18.42
N ARG A 748 10.22 -1.97 -19.23
CA ARG A 748 8.88 -2.37 -19.63
C ARG A 748 8.52 -3.70 -18.97
N PRO A 749 7.65 -3.72 -17.95
CA PRO A 749 7.20 -4.97 -17.34
C PRO A 749 6.23 -5.71 -18.26
N VAL A 750 6.39 -7.03 -18.34
CA VAL A 750 5.46 -7.95 -18.99
C VAL A 750 5.01 -8.98 -17.95
N SER A 751 3.73 -8.94 -17.57
CA SER A 751 3.16 -9.93 -16.66
C SER A 751 2.96 -11.27 -17.38
N VAL A 752 3.13 -12.35 -16.64
CA VAL A 752 3.02 -13.72 -17.12
C VAL A 752 2.08 -14.49 -16.21
N TYR A 753 1.03 -15.04 -16.80
CA TYR A 753 0.09 -15.93 -16.14
C TYR A 753 0.11 -17.28 -16.82
N VAL A 754 0.31 -18.35 -16.05
CA VAL A 754 0.27 -19.74 -16.53
C VAL A 754 -0.89 -20.45 -15.86
N ASP A 755 -1.97 -20.67 -16.60
CA ASP A 755 -3.10 -21.50 -16.15
C ASP A 755 -2.71 -22.98 -16.22
N ALA A 756 -2.30 -23.54 -15.08
CA ALA A 756 -2.04 -24.96 -14.89
C ALA A 756 -3.14 -25.67 -14.10
N THR A 757 -4.34 -25.08 -14.02
CA THR A 757 -5.47 -25.67 -13.29
C THR A 757 -5.86 -27.05 -13.84
N ALA A 758 -5.63 -27.28 -15.14
CA ALA A 758 -5.88 -28.56 -15.80
C ALA A 758 -4.76 -29.61 -15.62
N HIS A 759 -3.69 -29.32 -14.86
CA HIS A 759 -2.55 -30.24 -14.73
C HIS A 759 -2.82 -31.37 -13.71
N ARG A 760 -3.50 -32.44 -14.14
CA ARG A 760 -3.94 -33.56 -13.26
C ARG A 760 -2.83 -34.17 -12.41
N ALA A 761 -1.70 -34.56 -13.01
CA ALA A 761 -0.60 -35.20 -12.26
C ALA A 761 -0.03 -34.30 -11.15
N LEU A 762 -0.03 -32.98 -11.36
CA LEU A 762 0.45 -32.00 -10.39
C LEU A 762 -0.56 -31.85 -9.25
N ALA A 763 -1.86 -31.83 -9.56
CA ALA A 763 -2.93 -31.85 -8.55
C ALA A 763 -2.94 -33.15 -7.73
N GLU A 764 -2.71 -34.31 -8.37
CA GLU A 764 -2.63 -35.61 -7.69
C GLU A 764 -1.43 -35.69 -6.74
N ARG A 765 -0.27 -35.13 -7.15
CA ARG A 765 0.90 -35.00 -6.27
C ARG A 765 0.56 -34.20 -5.01
N ASP A 766 -0.10 -33.06 -5.16
CA ASP A 766 -0.46 -32.18 -4.03
C ASP A 766 -1.56 -32.80 -3.13
N ARG A 767 -2.31 -33.79 -3.64
CA ARG A 767 -3.36 -34.53 -2.92
C ARG A 767 -2.91 -35.89 -2.40
N ALA A 768 -1.69 -36.32 -2.68
CA ALA A 768 -1.24 -37.70 -2.46
C ALA A 768 -1.21 -38.12 -0.97
N GLN A 769 -1.15 -37.15 -0.05
CA GLN A 769 -1.09 -37.38 1.40
C GLN A 769 -2.04 -36.43 2.13
N GLY A 770 -2.64 -36.91 3.23
CA GLY A 770 -3.45 -36.06 4.12
C GLY A 770 -4.84 -35.68 3.59
N VAL A 771 -5.31 -36.30 2.49
CA VAL A 771 -6.66 -36.10 1.94
C VAL A 771 -7.59 -37.26 2.34
N ILE A 772 -8.76 -36.93 2.89
CA ILE A 772 -9.81 -37.88 3.28
C ILE A 772 -11.09 -37.51 2.53
N ARG A 773 -11.63 -38.42 1.73
CA ARG A 773 -12.87 -38.18 0.97
C ARG A 773 -14.11 -38.51 1.82
N ALA A 774 -15.19 -37.78 1.59
CA ALA A 774 -16.47 -38.03 2.24
C ALA A 774 -17.39 -38.90 1.38
N ASP A 775 -18.26 -39.66 2.04
CA ASP A 775 -19.54 -40.10 1.50
C ASP A 775 -20.52 -38.91 1.55
N VAL A 776 -21.06 -38.52 0.38
CA VAL A 776 -21.88 -37.31 0.23
C VAL A 776 -23.33 -37.71 -0.05
N LYS A 777 -24.24 -37.29 0.85
CA LYS A 777 -25.66 -37.64 0.76
C LYS A 777 -26.56 -36.40 0.80
N ALA A 778 -27.27 -36.13 -0.30
CA ALA A 778 -28.32 -35.12 -0.36
C ALA A 778 -29.51 -35.47 0.55
N GLN A 779 -30.15 -34.46 1.13
CA GLN A 779 -31.33 -34.57 1.98
C GLN A 779 -32.55 -33.90 1.32
N ASP A 780 -33.75 -34.27 1.77
CA ASP A 780 -35.02 -33.75 1.22
C ASP A 780 -35.21 -32.24 1.47
N ASP A 781 -34.55 -31.68 2.48
CA ASP A 781 -34.57 -30.25 2.81
C ASP A 781 -33.57 -29.42 1.99
N GLY A 782 -32.87 -30.04 1.03
CA GLY A 782 -31.86 -29.39 0.17
C GLY A 782 -30.47 -29.27 0.81
N SER A 783 -30.27 -29.79 2.02
CA SER A 783 -28.93 -29.90 2.64
C SER A 783 -28.18 -31.16 2.20
N TYR A 784 -26.90 -31.23 2.54
CA TYR A 784 -25.99 -32.35 2.24
C TYR A 784 -25.30 -32.81 3.52
N VAL A 785 -25.32 -34.12 3.77
CA VAL A 785 -24.51 -34.75 4.81
C VAL A 785 -23.21 -35.23 4.19
N LEU A 786 -22.08 -34.80 4.76
CA LEU A 786 -20.73 -35.17 4.37
C LEU A 786 -20.14 -36.05 5.48
N ARG A 787 -20.03 -37.36 5.23
CA ARG A 787 -19.52 -38.33 6.21
C ARG A 787 -18.08 -38.70 5.90
N PHE A 788 -17.18 -38.40 6.81
CA PHE A 788 -15.75 -38.73 6.73
C PHE A 788 -15.39 -39.84 7.71
N ASN A 789 -14.51 -40.76 7.29
CA ASN A 789 -13.84 -41.70 8.18
C ASN A 789 -12.39 -41.24 8.37
N VAL A 790 -12.12 -40.55 9.47
CA VAL A 790 -10.81 -39.98 9.78
C VAL A 790 -9.91 -41.09 10.34
N PRO A 791 -8.78 -41.43 9.69
CA PRO A 791 -7.98 -42.60 10.07
C PRO A 791 -7.13 -42.36 11.33
N GLN A 792 -6.78 -41.10 11.61
CA GLN A 792 -5.96 -40.71 12.75
C GLN A 792 -6.28 -39.28 13.19
N ASP A 793 -6.03 -39.00 14.47
CA ASP A 793 -6.13 -37.65 15.02
C ASP A 793 -5.29 -36.67 14.19
N GLY A 794 -5.89 -35.53 13.81
CA GLY A 794 -5.23 -34.59 12.92
C GLY A 794 -5.95 -33.24 12.84
N SER A 795 -5.39 -32.34 12.04
CA SER A 795 -5.95 -31.01 11.78
C SER A 795 -6.28 -30.87 10.30
N TYR A 796 -7.56 -30.74 9.97
CA TYR A 796 -8.02 -30.81 8.59
C TYR A 796 -8.89 -29.62 8.19
N TYR A 797 -8.71 -29.15 6.96
CA TYR A 797 -9.56 -28.20 6.27
C TYR A 797 -10.69 -28.92 5.54
N LEU A 798 -11.92 -28.39 5.63
CA LEU A 798 -13.08 -28.95 4.94
C LEU A 798 -13.26 -28.29 3.58
N PHE A 799 -13.34 -29.12 2.54
CA PHE A 799 -13.61 -28.72 1.18
C PHE A 799 -14.87 -29.41 0.65
N ALA A 800 -15.65 -28.67 -0.14
CA ALA A 800 -16.79 -29.19 -0.87
C ALA A 800 -16.68 -28.81 -2.35
N HIS A 801 -16.98 -29.76 -3.23
CA HIS A 801 -17.03 -29.55 -4.66
C HIS A 801 -18.46 -29.28 -5.10
N PHE A 802 -18.71 -28.08 -5.62
CA PHE A 802 -20.03 -27.65 -6.05
C PHE A 802 -20.17 -27.74 -7.57
N THR A 803 -21.31 -28.21 -8.07
CA THR A 803 -21.59 -28.32 -9.53
C THR A 803 -21.82 -26.95 -10.19
N ALA A 804 -22.14 -25.94 -9.41
CA ALA A 804 -22.21 -24.55 -9.83
C ALA A 804 -21.80 -23.66 -8.66
N ARG A 805 -21.50 -22.39 -8.93
CA ARG A 805 -21.03 -21.47 -7.89
C ARG A 805 -22.14 -21.19 -6.86
N PRO A 806 -21.95 -21.54 -5.57
CA PRO A 806 -22.91 -21.23 -4.50
C PRO A 806 -22.88 -19.75 -4.12
N SER A 807 -23.85 -19.32 -3.31
CA SER A 807 -23.71 -18.06 -2.56
C SER A 807 -22.44 -18.09 -1.73
N SER A 808 -21.78 -16.94 -1.54
CA SER A 808 -20.53 -16.86 -0.78
C SER A 808 -20.66 -17.37 0.65
N SER A 809 -21.86 -17.29 1.24
CA SER A 809 -22.17 -17.82 2.57
C SER A 809 -23.07 -19.04 2.52
N ILE A 810 -22.76 -20.02 3.37
CA ILE A 810 -23.53 -21.25 3.57
C ILE A 810 -23.76 -21.48 5.07
N LYS A 811 -24.71 -22.35 5.40
CA LYS A 811 -24.85 -22.90 6.74
C LYS A 811 -24.06 -24.19 6.81
N GLU A 812 -23.21 -24.31 7.81
CA GLU A 812 -22.47 -25.54 8.09
C GLU A 812 -22.77 -25.98 9.53
N SER A 813 -22.96 -27.29 9.72
CA SER A 813 -23.25 -27.85 11.04
C SER A 813 -22.36 -29.05 11.34
N TYR A 814 -21.84 -29.10 12.57
CA TYR A 814 -20.97 -30.17 13.06
C TYR A 814 -21.24 -30.36 14.56
N ASN A 815 -21.38 -31.62 15.02
CA ASN A 815 -21.70 -31.98 16.41
C ASN A 815 -22.90 -31.22 17.01
N GLY A 816 -23.95 -31.01 16.22
CA GLY A 816 -25.19 -30.34 16.66
C GLY A 816 -25.08 -28.81 16.76
N GLN A 817 -23.92 -28.22 16.45
CA GLN A 817 -23.75 -26.77 16.34
C GLN A 817 -23.82 -26.35 14.88
N SER A 818 -24.56 -25.28 14.59
CA SER A 818 -24.67 -24.69 13.26
C SER A 818 -24.09 -23.29 13.23
N GLU A 819 -23.43 -22.95 12.14
CA GLU A 819 -22.77 -21.66 11.97
C GLU A 819 -22.79 -21.19 10.52
N ARG A 820 -22.55 -19.89 10.35
CA ARG A 820 -22.32 -19.30 9.04
C ARG A 820 -20.89 -19.58 8.61
N ALA A 821 -20.73 -20.25 7.47
CA ALA A 821 -19.45 -20.43 6.82
C ALA A 821 -19.37 -19.57 5.54
N GLN A 822 -18.16 -19.16 5.17
CA GLN A 822 -17.83 -18.52 3.90
C GLN A 822 -17.10 -19.51 3.01
N LEU A 823 -17.31 -19.40 1.70
CA LEU A 823 -16.67 -20.24 0.71
C LEU A 823 -15.50 -19.53 0.05
N TYR A 824 -14.32 -20.16 0.10
CA TYR A 824 -13.10 -19.67 -0.56
C TYR A 824 -12.75 -20.59 -1.73
N CYS A 825 -12.72 -20.04 -2.95
CA CYS A 825 -12.39 -20.73 -4.20
C CYS A 825 -11.91 -19.72 -5.25
N SER A 826 -11.19 -20.21 -6.28
CA SER A 826 -10.85 -19.41 -7.46
C SER A 826 -12.10 -18.87 -8.16
N ARG A 827 -12.03 -17.67 -8.71
CA ARG A 827 -13.14 -17.07 -9.48
C ARG A 827 -13.32 -17.77 -10.83
N GLY A 828 -14.55 -18.17 -11.17
CA GLY A 828 -14.93 -18.78 -12.45
C GLY A 828 -16.37 -19.30 -12.46
N SER A 829 -16.87 -19.72 -13.63
CA SER A 829 -18.25 -20.25 -13.84
C SER A 829 -18.34 -21.78 -13.86
N ARG A 830 -17.24 -22.49 -13.55
CA ARG A 830 -17.17 -23.96 -13.59
C ARG A 830 -17.49 -24.57 -12.23
N PRO A 831 -17.75 -25.89 -12.15
CA PRO A 831 -17.70 -26.62 -10.89
C PRO A 831 -16.32 -26.48 -10.23
N LEU A 832 -16.29 -26.21 -8.93
CA LEU A 832 -15.07 -25.84 -8.22
C LEU A 832 -15.09 -26.44 -6.82
N TRP A 833 -13.91 -26.87 -6.38
CA TRP A 833 -13.65 -27.09 -4.97
C TRP A 833 -13.63 -25.74 -4.24
N ALA A 834 -14.36 -25.66 -3.14
CA ALA A 834 -14.32 -24.52 -2.24
C ALA A 834 -14.04 -24.97 -0.81
N LEU A 835 -13.17 -24.23 -0.13
CA LEU A 835 -13.01 -24.36 1.30
C LEU A 835 -14.31 -23.89 1.99
N VAL A 836 -14.80 -24.70 2.92
CA VAL A 836 -15.84 -24.33 3.87
C VAL A 836 -15.19 -23.69 5.11
N GLY A 837 -15.12 -22.36 5.11
CA GLY A 837 -14.34 -21.57 6.07
C GLY A 837 -15.13 -20.53 6.87
N ARG A 838 -14.41 -19.67 7.57
CA ARG A 838 -14.84 -18.49 8.32
C ARG A 838 -14.64 -17.22 7.52
N ASN A 839 -15.32 -16.14 7.92
CA ASN A 839 -15.09 -14.83 7.31
C ASN A 839 -13.84 -14.15 7.89
N SER A 840 -12.68 -14.38 7.27
CA SER A 840 -11.40 -13.76 7.66
C SER A 840 -11.43 -12.23 7.69
N TYR A 841 -12.22 -11.58 6.82
CA TYR A 841 -12.43 -10.12 6.83
C TYR A 841 -13.09 -9.60 8.11
N SER A 842 -13.78 -10.45 8.85
CA SER A 842 -14.35 -10.11 10.18
C SER A 842 -13.40 -10.43 11.34
N GLY A 843 -12.14 -10.75 11.05
CA GLY A 843 -11.12 -11.14 12.02
C GLY A 843 -11.19 -12.61 12.45
N GLN A 844 -12.04 -13.43 11.82
CA GLN A 844 -12.16 -14.86 12.12
C GLN A 844 -11.27 -15.69 11.19
N ALA A 845 -10.14 -16.17 11.72
CA ALA A 845 -9.19 -16.91 10.91
C ALA A 845 -9.69 -18.27 10.41
N ASN A 846 -9.29 -18.66 9.19
CA ASN A 846 -9.49 -20.02 8.68
C ASN A 846 -8.48 -20.99 9.29
N ARG A 847 -8.87 -21.62 10.39
CA ARG A 847 -8.10 -22.64 11.09
C ARG A 847 -8.52 -24.05 10.65
N PRO A 848 -7.58 -25.00 10.52
CA PRO A 848 -7.95 -26.39 10.34
C PRO A 848 -8.65 -26.92 11.59
N ARG A 849 -9.56 -27.87 11.41
CA ARG A 849 -10.33 -28.49 12.50
C ARG A 849 -9.56 -29.64 13.10
N LYS A 850 -9.45 -29.67 14.43
CA LYS A 850 -8.93 -30.83 15.14
C LYS A 850 -10.00 -31.92 15.16
N LEU A 851 -9.73 -33.03 14.49
CA LEU A 851 -10.61 -34.21 14.42
C LEU A 851 -9.86 -35.41 15.00
N THR A 852 -10.57 -36.23 15.75
CA THR A 852 -10.04 -37.51 16.26
C THR A 852 -10.21 -38.60 15.20
N ALA A 853 -9.52 -39.72 15.35
CA ALA A 853 -9.81 -40.91 14.56
C ALA A 853 -11.27 -41.34 14.75
N GLY A 854 -11.97 -41.65 13.65
CA GLY A 854 -13.35 -42.10 13.65
C GLY A 854 -14.25 -41.39 12.64
N VAL A 855 -15.57 -41.60 12.79
CA VAL A 855 -16.58 -41.09 11.86
C VAL A 855 -17.01 -39.69 12.26
N HIS A 856 -16.99 -38.77 11.29
CA HIS A 856 -17.42 -37.39 11.46
C HIS A 856 -18.43 -37.00 10.38
N GLU A 857 -19.51 -36.34 10.77
CA GLU A 857 -20.56 -35.86 9.86
C GLU A 857 -20.67 -34.34 9.90
N PHE A 858 -20.57 -33.73 8.73
CA PHE A 858 -20.85 -32.30 8.53
C PHE A 858 -22.13 -32.15 7.71
N VAL A 859 -22.97 -31.19 8.06
CA VAL A 859 -24.18 -30.87 7.30
C VAL A 859 -24.02 -29.50 6.65
N ILE A 860 -24.06 -29.46 5.32
CA ILE A 860 -23.98 -28.23 4.54
C ILE A 860 -25.36 -27.88 4.00
N GLY A 861 -25.83 -26.67 4.23
CA GLY A 861 -27.11 -26.17 3.74
C GLY A 861 -27.04 -24.71 3.30
N ALA A 862 -28.13 -24.22 2.71
CA ALA A 862 -28.26 -22.81 2.37
C ALA A 862 -28.24 -21.94 3.64
N TRP A 863 -27.60 -20.77 3.56
CA TRP A 863 -27.56 -19.83 4.68
C TRP A 863 -28.94 -19.19 4.95
N SER A 864 -29.65 -18.78 3.90
CA SER A 864 -30.99 -18.20 4.01
C SER A 864 -32.06 -19.27 3.87
N ARG A 865 -33.18 -19.08 4.57
CA ARG A 865 -34.32 -20.03 4.60
C ARG A 865 -34.94 -20.31 3.23
N ASN A 866 -34.76 -19.40 2.28
CA ASN A 866 -35.23 -19.50 0.90
C ASN A 866 -34.08 -19.60 -0.13
N GLY A 867 -32.83 -19.76 0.36
CA GLY A 867 -31.67 -19.90 -0.52
C GLY A 867 -31.60 -21.30 -1.10
N THR A 868 -31.17 -21.41 -2.35
CA THR A 868 -30.85 -22.69 -2.98
C THR A 868 -29.35 -22.93 -2.93
N LEU A 869 -28.95 -24.14 -2.54
CA LEU A 869 -27.55 -24.57 -2.60
C LEU A 869 -27.34 -25.38 -3.89
N PRO A 870 -26.31 -25.07 -4.71
CA PRO A 870 -25.90 -25.95 -5.80
C PRO A 870 -25.55 -27.36 -5.29
N SER A 871 -25.64 -28.35 -6.17
CA SER A 871 -25.33 -29.72 -5.78
C SER A 871 -23.88 -29.87 -5.37
N ILE A 872 -23.65 -30.57 -4.25
CA ILE A 872 -22.32 -31.00 -3.82
C ILE A 872 -22.07 -32.38 -4.39
N SER A 873 -21.08 -32.50 -5.29
CA SER A 873 -20.77 -33.78 -5.94
C SER A 873 -19.62 -34.54 -5.28
N ALA A 874 -18.81 -33.86 -4.46
CA ALA A 874 -17.74 -34.47 -3.68
C ALA A 874 -17.41 -33.58 -2.48
N ALA A 875 -16.79 -34.17 -1.45
CA ALA A 875 -16.23 -33.43 -0.33
C ALA A 875 -14.94 -34.11 0.17
N ALA A 876 -14.05 -33.31 0.72
CA ALA A 876 -12.74 -33.75 1.17
C ALA A 876 -12.32 -33.00 2.44
N LEU A 877 -11.62 -33.69 3.32
CA LEU A 877 -10.79 -33.10 4.35
C LEU A 877 -9.34 -33.13 3.87
N ALA A 878 -8.57 -32.06 4.07
CA ALA A 878 -7.15 -32.01 3.72
C ALA A 878 -6.33 -31.35 4.83
N GLU A 879 -5.14 -31.88 5.14
CA GLU A 879 -4.21 -31.21 6.07
C GLU A 879 -3.64 -29.93 5.46
N ASP A 880 -3.33 -29.95 4.16
CA ASP A 880 -2.91 -28.78 3.40
C ASP A 880 -4.10 -28.07 2.76
N HIS A 881 -4.18 -26.76 2.98
CA HIS A 881 -5.18 -25.89 2.39
C HIS A 881 -5.01 -25.71 0.87
N ASN A 882 -3.82 -25.96 0.32
CA ASN A 882 -3.56 -25.87 -1.12
C ASN A 882 -4.06 -27.07 -1.92
N ALA A 883 -4.33 -28.21 -1.27
CA ALA A 883 -4.69 -29.47 -1.95
C ALA A 883 -5.90 -29.35 -2.89
N PHE A 884 -6.84 -28.43 -2.57
CA PHE A 884 -8.08 -28.24 -3.31
C PHE A 884 -8.39 -26.79 -3.68
N ALA A 885 -7.73 -25.79 -3.08
CA ALA A 885 -8.18 -24.40 -3.17
C ALA A 885 -8.27 -23.82 -4.60
N LEU A 886 -7.63 -24.44 -5.60
CA LEU A 886 -7.49 -23.89 -6.96
C LEU A 886 -7.52 -24.94 -8.09
N SER A 887 -7.89 -26.19 -7.80
CA SER A 887 -7.94 -27.27 -8.80
C SER A 887 -9.39 -27.65 -9.15
N PRO A 888 -9.75 -27.76 -10.44
CA PRO A 888 -11.10 -28.09 -10.90
C PRO A 888 -11.40 -29.61 -10.89
N PHE A 889 -10.43 -30.46 -10.54
CA PHE A 889 -10.59 -31.91 -10.65
C PHE A 889 -11.35 -32.51 -9.47
N VAL A 890 -12.46 -33.21 -9.78
CA VAL A 890 -13.32 -33.90 -8.81
C VAL A 890 -12.72 -35.21 -8.33
N GLU A 891 -12.12 -35.97 -9.24
CA GLU A 891 -11.60 -37.33 -8.99
C GLU A 891 -10.56 -37.36 -7.86
#